data_AF-A0A1C3CV19-F1
#
_entry.id   AF-A0A1C3CV19-F1
#
_cell.length_a   1.000
_cell.length_b   1.000
_cell.length_c   1.000
_cell.angle_alpha   90.00
_cell.angle_beta   90.00
_cell.angle_gamma   90.00
#
_symmetry.space_group_name_H-M   'P 1'
#
loop_
_entity.id
_entity.type
_entity.pdbx_description
1 polymer ?
#
loop_
_entity_poly.entity_id
_entity_poly.type
_entity_poly.pdbx_seq_one_letter_code
_entity_poly.pdbx_strand_id
1 'polypeptide(L)'
;MGGSSSQTIGQRYFAKLAVFIGNPIEKLIGINFDNRGWVYKPNNEESSFCIEKQNLYGDKEGGVAGFVDIQTGTADQLPNVFYKADFPKVSGYPFQSYLLFRGLGQRVSGGTIGGIAGIIMGGQHYSASFYLGNSGYMKEMLLWPQRVHVRNDGSPQWYDEKAEIVAIPSVSFIDDLKFSASHATVDGAAGIIIDSGFSKDDVLVVEKTKGLTYKAWSNWSADISSENSWTNEISVTSNAGVSKFWEGYFETDDEAEEYASNHYFTLTGSTSYKFWIDDIPPDDNRGGVSLRVYKGGVSDLNPIHKIREILTDDTAMHKPESDVNDENFKKAADVLYEEKIGISWAVTEKSCLEAINELCGHIEAGIRVNRQSGLYEMVLFRDDWFKDDEIHTLPLNKIKSMQLDPQNTDETINQLNVSHYNREAIKNSSFSIAENASIKNLQGRVNAETADFPYFMNQRNAAVVAQWKLKQMSTPVWQGTFTTGFYEARKWNRYDLLKLAWPRKWSGTILVRIMKINLGAGTDVSIDFVEVVPYSSDLSSNIVIDTPVDTSPKPPQPALFKAFELSYFEAVQLNGQKSVDDALAYNPDAGYATVIAKRPQNNSLNALMYTDIGNGFERAGTIAYCETAELDQIISQTNTAFIVKNVGNIASVGIGTQITIENEIMVYQSYDTNTALLTVKRGALDSIPQMHSAGSVLYFADDFITVDSTEYVTSEVIEVKALTTTPSGILDIENVDAQQVEIHARAIRPYPPANIKINEEYWPIELETDLVLTWVDRNRVQQTGGSILGWFDSGVMIEQDTQTHLILTQFDENDVELATTNANVTGTTNYTMPISLMQADTRTVEIVLKTVRDGYECLNPFIHIVELSQFFSAPFDLTVEFKND
;
A
#
# COMPACT_ATOMS: atom_id res chain seq x y z
N MET A 1 -29.75 48.40 -31.56
CA MET A 1 -29.77 46.95 -31.30
C MET A 1 -28.73 46.30 -32.21
N GLY A 2 -27.51 46.08 -31.73
CA GLY A 2 -26.50 45.32 -32.46
C GLY A 2 -26.68 43.84 -32.14
N GLY A 3 -27.02 43.02 -33.13
CA GLY A 3 -27.10 41.58 -32.97
C GLY A 3 -25.72 41.00 -32.72
N SER A 4 -25.53 40.29 -31.61
CA SER A 4 -24.31 39.54 -31.31
C SER A 4 -24.10 38.49 -32.40
N SER A 5 -23.02 38.59 -33.16
CA SER A 5 -22.59 37.52 -34.06
C SER A 5 -22.24 36.28 -33.22
N SER A 6 -22.88 35.14 -33.50
CA SER A 6 -22.53 33.87 -32.88
C SER A 6 -21.08 33.51 -33.21
N GLN A 7 -20.23 33.36 -32.20
CA GLN A 7 -18.86 32.89 -32.38
C GLN A 7 -18.81 31.37 -32.21
N THR A 8 -18.35 30.65 -33.24
CA THR A 8 -18.08 29.22 -33.14
C THR A 8 -16.85 29.00 -32.27
N ILE A 9 -17.03 28.40 -31.10
CA ILE A 9 -15.96 28.12 -30.12
C ILE A 9 -15.24 26.77 -30.36
N GLY A 10 -15.78 25.91 -31.23
CA GLY A 10 -15.23 24.60 -31.58
C GLY A 10 -16.21 23.77 -32.41
N GLN A 11 -15.74 22.64 -32.98
CA GLN A 11 -16.57 21.67 -33.71
C GLN A 11 -16.73 20.40 -32.87
N ARG A 12 -17.85 19.69 -33.04
CA ARG A 12 -18.07 18.35 -32.47
C ARG A 12 -18.03 17.31 -33.58
N TYR A 13 -17.38 16.19 -33.32
CA TYR A 13 -17.21 15.12 -34.28
C TYR A 13 -18.02 13.90 -33.89
N PHE A 14 -18.74 13.36 -34.88
CA PHE A 14 -19.55 12.17 -34.71
C PHE A 14 -19.25 11.19 -35.84
N ALA A 15 -19.19 9.90 -35.53
CA ALA A 15 -18.97 8.86 -36.52
C ALA A 15 -19.86 7.64 -36.29
N LYS A 16 -20.08 6.88 -37.36
CA LYS A 16 -20.56 5.50 -37.28
C LYS A 16 -19.36 4.62 -37.62
N LEU A 17 -18.99 3.72 -36.72
CA LEU A 17 -17.81 2.89 -36.87
C LEU A 17 -18.15 1.42 -36.56
N ALA A 18 -17.61 0.54 -37.39
CA ALA A 18 -17.56 -0.89 -37.17
C ALA A 18 -16.10 -1.28 -36.94
N VAL A 19 -15.80 -1.91 -35.82
CA VAL A 19 -14.43 -2.27 -35.40
C VAL A 19 -14.36 -3.78 -35.25
N PHE A 20 -13.58 -4.44 -36.10
CA PHE A 20 -13.38 -5.88 -36.04
C PHE A 20 -12.31 -6.22 -35.01
N ILE A 21 -12.63 -7.12 -34.09
CA ILE A 21 -11.69 -7.64 -33.08
C ILE A 21 -10.96 -8.86 -33.66
N GLY A 22 -11.65 -9.67 -34.48
CA GLY A 22 -11.08 -10.84 -35.13
C GLY A 22 -11.91 -12.09 -34.84
N ASN A 23 -11.27 -13.11 -34.28
CA ASN A 23 -11.88 -14.42 -33.96
C ASN A 23 -13.04 -14.30 -32.95
N PRO A 24 -13.85 -15.36 -32.75
CA PRO A 24 -14.90 -15.35 -31.73
C PRO A 24 -14.36 -15.05 -30.34
N ILE A 25 -15.13 -14.29 -29.57
CA ILE A 25 -14.84 -13.92 -28.18
C ILE A 25 -16.01 -14.33 -27.30
N GLU A 26 -15.79 -14.58 -26.02
CA GLU A 26 -16.90 -14.78 -25.08
C GLU A 26 -17.61 -13.46 -24.79
N LYS A 27 -16.81 -12.44 -24.47
CA LYS A 27 -17.32 -11.13 -24.10
C LYS A 27 -16.27 -10.04 -24.31
N LEU A 28 -16.75 -8.81 -24.37
CA LEU A 28 -15.94 -7.62 -24.19
C LEU A 28 -15.98 -7.22 -22.72
N ILE A 29 -14.83 -7.16 -22.05
CA ILE A 29 -14.71 -6.72 -20.66
C ILE A 29 -14.84 -5.19 -20.58
N GLY A 30 -14.14 -4.47 -21.45
CA GLY A 30 -14.18 -3.01 -21.43
C GLY A 30 -13.47 -2.35 -22.61
N ILE A 31 -13.62 -1.02 -22.65
CA ILE A 31 -13.00 -0.13 -23.63
C ILE A 31 -12.34 1.02 -22.89
N ASN A 32 -11.10 1.37 -23.24
CA ASN A 32 -10.41 2.54 -22.72
C ASN A 32 -10.07 3.48 -23.87
N PHE A 33 -10.48 4.74 -23.75
CA PHE A 33 -10.20 5.76 -24.73
C PHE A 33 -9.06 6.66 -24.24
N ASP A 34 -8.01 6.79 -25.05
CA ASP A 34 -6.87 7.69 -24.79
C ASP A 34 -6.16 7.42 -23.45
N ASN A 35 -6.18 6.15 -22.98
CA ASN A 35 -5.62 5.73 -21.69
C ASN A 35 -6.20 6.49 -20.47
N ARG A 36 -7.45 6.97 -20.55
CA ARG A 36 -8.11 7.78 -19.50
C ARG A 36 -9.07 7.00 -18.60
N GLY A 37 -8.85 5.70 -18.48
CA GLY A 37 -9.61 4.79 -17.63
C GLY A 37 -10.56 3.89 -18.43
N TRP A 38 -10.79 2.70 -17.90
CA TRP A 38 -11.66 1.70 -18.51
C TRP A 38 -13.14 2.05 -18.34
N VAL A 39 -13.90 1.91 -19.42
CA VAL A 39 -15.36 1.82 -19.41
C VAL A 39 -15.72 0.35 -19.54
N TYR A 40 -16.13 -0.25 -18.42
CA TYR A 40 -16.49 -1.67 -18.38
C TYR A 40 -17.87 -1.92 -18.97
N LYS A 41 -18.00 -3.03 -19.69
CA LYS A 41 -19.31 -3.55 -20.08
C LYS A 41 -19.99 -4.06 -18.81
N PRO A 42 -21.23 -3.66 -18.50
CA PRO A 42 -22.00 -4.26 -17.42
C PRO A 42 -22.06 -5.78 -17.58
N ASN A 43 -21.98 -6.51 -16.46
CA ASN A 43 -22.10 -7.97 -16.42
C ASN A 43 -23.57 -8.39 -16.56
N ASN A 44 -24.20 -7.97 -17.65
CA ASN A 44 -25.53 -8.36 -18.09
C ASN A 44 -25.42 -9.13 -19.40
N GLU A 45 -26.45 -9.91 -19.75
CA GLU A 45 -26.51 -10.64 -21.02
C GLU A 45 -26.76 -9.72 -22.23
N GLU A 46 -26.78 -8.39 -22.03
CA GLU A 46 -27.02 -7.45 -23.11
C GLU A 46 -25.84 -7.43 -24.08
N SER A 47 -26.17 -7.51 -25.38
CA SER A 47 -25.24 -7.38 -26.50
C SER A 47 -24.94 -5.92 -26.86
N SER A 48 -25.24 -4.97 -25.97
CA SER A 48 -24.88 -3.57 -26.14
C SER A 48 -24.72 -2.88 -24.79
N PHE A 49 -23.95 -1.80 -24.73
CA PHE A 49 -23.88 -0.94 -23.54
C PHE A 49 -23.74 0.54 -23.93
N CYS A 50 -24.20 1.42 -23.04
CA CYS A 50 -24.15 2.87 -23.23
C CYS A 50 -22.86 3.45 -22.64
N ILE A 51 -22.26 4.40 -23.36
CA ILE A 51 -21.11 5.19 -22.92
C ILE A 51 -21.55 6.65 -22.89
N GLU A 52 -21.39 7.31 -21.74
CA GLU A 52 -21.69 8.74 -21.55
C GLU A 52 -20.57 9.45 -20.79
N LYS A 53 -19.40 9.55 -21.40
CA LYS A 53 -18.21 10.22 -20.84
C LYS A 53 -17.88 11.45 -21.68
N GLN A 54 -18.82 12.40 -21.73
CA GLN A 54 -18.81 13.55 -22.64
C GLN A 54 -17.63 14.51 -22.45
N ASN A 55 -16.99 14.50 -21.27
CA ASN A 55 -15.84 15.33 -20.93
C ASN A 55 -14.56 14.50 -20.65
N LEU A 56 -14.49 13.26 -21.14
CA LEU A 56 -13.36 12.34 -20.88
C LEU A 56 -11.99 12.94 -21.22
N TYR A 57 -11.92 13.74 -22.28
CA TYR A 57 -10.69 14.38 -22.75
C TYR A 57 -10.49 15.80 -22.18
N GLY A 58 -11.42 16.27 -21.33
CA GLY A 58 -11.45 17.62 -20.76
C GLY A 58 -12.25 18.61 -21.61
N ASP A 59 -12.53 19.79 -21.05
CA ASP A 59 -13.51 20.75 -21.62
C ASP A 59 -13.21 21.20 -23.06
N LYS A 60 -11.93 21.24 -23.45
CA LYS A 60 -11.52 21.64 -24.80
C LYS A 60 -11.65 20.52 -25.80
N GLU A 61 -11.25 19.31 -25.43
CA GLU A 61 -11.18 18.16 -26.34
C GLU A 61 -12.46 17.31 -26.32
N GLY A 62 -13.35 17.52 -25.36
CA GLY A 62 -14.63 16.84 -25.24
C GLY A 62 -14.49 15.44 -24.63
N GLY A 63 -15.11 14.45 -25.25
CA GLY A 63 -15.15 13.08 -24.74
C GLY A 63 -15.88 12.14 -25.68
N VAL A 64 -16.51 11.09 -25.15
CA VAL A 64 -17.21 10.07 -25.93
C VAL A 64 -18.63 9.86 -25.44
N ALA A 65 -19.57 9.65 -26.37
CA ALA A 65 -20.95 9.33 -26.01
C ALA A 65 -21.70 8.55 -27.11
N GLY A 66 -22.42 7.50 -26.71
CA GLY A 66 -23.23 6.66 -27.61
C GLY A 66 -23.34 5.22 -27.10
N PHE A 67 -23.95 4.35 -27.91
CA PHE A 67 -24.03 2.93 -27.62
C PHE A 67 -22.95 2.17 -28.39
N VAL A 68 -22.47 1.10 -27.78
CA VAL A 68 -21.60 0.10 -28.40
C VAL A 68 -22.36 -1.22 -28.44
N ASP A 69 -22.73 -1.67 -29.63
CA ASP A 69 -23.28 -3.01 -29.84
C ASP A 69 -22.10 -3.99 -30.05
N ILE A 70 -22.17 -5.14 -29.39
CA ILE A 70 -21.15 -6.17 -29.36
C ILE A 70 -21.67 -7.39 -30.13
N GLN A 71 -20.86 -7.88 -31.06
CA GLN A 71 -21.10 -9.09 -31.82
C GLN A 71 -19.93 -10.02 -31.52
N THR A 72 -20.21 -11.14 -30.84
CA THR A 72 -19.19 -12.04 -30.27
C THR A 72 -18.63 -13.05 -31.29
N GLY A 73 -19.24 -13.14 -32.46
CA GLY A 73 -18.80 -14.00 -33.57
C GLY A 73 -19.41 -15.39 -33.56
N THR A 74 -20.64 -15.58 -33.06
CA THR A 74 -21.29 -16.91 -33.09
C THR A 74 -21.53 -17.41 -34.52
N ALA A 75 -21.69 -18.72 -34.69
CA ALA A 75 -21.93 -19.34 -35.99
C ALA A 75 -23.23 -18.86 -36.67
N ASP A 76 -24.23 -18.51 -35.86
CA ASP A 76 -25.56 -18.05 -36.24
C ASP A 76 -25.72 -16.53 -36.16
N GLN A 77 -24.61 -15.79 -36.00
CA GLN A 77 -24.62 -14.34 -35.86
C GLN A 77 -25.33 -13.66 -37.02
N LEU A 78 -26.39 -12.92 -36.70
CA LEU A 78 -27.19 -12.20 -37.69
C LEU A 78 -26.63 -10.79 -37.92
N PRO A 79 -26.84 -10.21 -39.12
CA PRO A 79 -26.51 -8.81 -39.37
C PRO A 79 -27.16 -7.89 -38.34
N ASN A 80 -26.36 -7.01 -37.72
CA ASN A 80 -26.90 -6.00 -36.81
C ASN A 80 -27.94 -5.12 -37.53
N VAL A 81 -29.12 -4.98 -36.92
CA VAL A 81 -30.29 -4.34 -37.52
C VAL A 81 -30.06 -2.86 -37.81
N PHE A 82 -29.33 -2.15 -36.92
CA PHE A 82 -29.01 -0.74 -37.11
C PHE A 82 -27.97 -0.55 -38.22
N TYR A 83 -26.94 -1.38 -38.26
CA TYR A 83 -25.91 -1.31 -39.30
C TYR A 83 -26.47 -1.62 -40.69
N LYS A 84 -27.42 -2.57 -40.79
CA LYS A 84 -28.13 -2.91 -42.03
C LYS A 84 -28.96 -1.76 -42.60
N ALA A 85 -29.44 -0.85 -41.74
CA ALA A 85 -30.21 0.32 -42.19
C ALA A 85 -29.34 1.33 -42.95
N ASP A 86 -28.06 1.43 -42.58
CA ASP A 86 -27.09 2.33 -43.22
C ASP A 86 -26.38 1.67 -44.42
N PHE A 87 -26.24 0.35 -44.41
CA PHE A 87 -25.56 -0.42 -45.47
C PHE A 87 -26.46 -1.57 -45.96
N PRO A 88 -26.99 -1.51 -47.21
CA PRO A 88 -28.02 -2.45 -47.67
C PRO A 88 -27.55 -3.90 -47.85
N LYS A 89 -26.24 -4.17 -47.77
CA LYS A 89 -25.64 -5.51 -47.85
C LYS A 89 -24.62 -5.70 -46.73
N VAL A 90 -25.12 -6.01 -45.53
CA VAL A 90 -24.31 -6.32 -44.34
C VAL A 90 -24.39 -7.80 -44.05
N SER A 91 -23.24 -8.46 -43.97
CA SER A 91 -23.12 -9.83 -43.45
C SER A 91 -23.23 -9.83 -41.92
N GLY A 92 -23.67 -10.95 -41.33
CA GLY A 92 -23.57 -11.15 -39.88
C GLY A 92 -22.14 -11.46 -39.44
N TYR A 93 -21.22 -11.69 -40.38
CA TYR A 93 -19.84 -12.07 -40.12
C TYR A 93 -19.73 -13.22 -39.10
N PRO A 94 -20.32 -14.41 -39.40
CA PRO A 94 -20.20 -15.56 -38.52
C PRO A 94 -18.71 -15.90 -38.30
N PHE A 95 -18.37 -16.32 -37.09
CA PHE A 95 -16.99 -16.56 -36.65
C PHE A 95 -16.09 -15.32 -36.58
N GLN A 96 -16.64 -14.11 -36.70
CA GLN A 96 -15.89 -12.88 -36.49
C GLN A 96 -16.57 -11.98 -35.46
N SER A 97 -15.82 -11.57 -34.45
CA SER A 97 -16.26 -10.62 -33.45
C SER A 97 -16.01 -9.19 -33.90
N TYR A 98 -16.99 -8.32 -33.67
CA TYR A 98 -16.91 -6.91 -34.02
C TYR A 98 -17.78 -6.03 -33.12
N LEU A 99 -17.43 -4.75 -33.04
CA LEU A 99 -18.14 -3.72 -32.29
C LEU A 99 -18.76 -2.71 -33.27
N LEU A 100 -19.96 -2.25 -32.96
CA LEU A 100 -20.64 -1.18 -33.69
C LEU A 100 -20.93 -0.01 -32.76
N PHE A 101 -20.47 1.17 -33.13
CA PHE A 101 -20.73 2.38 -32.35
C PHE A 101 -21.84 3.19 -33.02
N ARG A 102 -22.92 3.41 -32.27
CA ARG A 102 -24.09 4.17 -32.70
C ARG A 102 -24.39 5.31 -31.74
N GLY A 103 -25.03 6.36 -32.23
CA GLY A 103 -25.33 7.53 -31.39
C GLY A 103 -26.47 7.29 -30.38
N LEU A 104 -26.61 8.22 -29.44
CA LEU A 104 -27.67 8.22 -28.43
C LEU A 104 -29.08 8.48 -29.00
N GLY A 105 -29.19 8.83 -30.28
CA GLY A 105 -30.46 9.15 -30.94
C GLY A 105 -30.96 10.55 -30.63
N GLN A 106 -32.26 10.78 -30.84
CA GLN A 106 -32.93 12.04 -30.49
C GLN A 106 -33.41 11.99 -29.03
N ARG A 107 -33.25 13.11 -28.32
CA ARG A 107 -33.75 13.24 -26.93
C ARG A 107 -35.28 13.07 -26.92
N VAL A 108 -35.77 11.98 -26.33
CA VAL A 108 -37.20 11.75 -26.18
C VAL A 108 -37.70 12.61 -25.01
N SER A 109 -38.40 13.70 -25.34
CA SER A 109 -39.11 14.50 -24.34
C SER A 109 -40.43 13.82 -24.01
N GLY A 110 -40.43 13.01 -22.95
CA GLY A 110 -41.66 12.52 -22.31
C GLY A 110 -41.74 11.00 -22.19
N GLY A 111 -41.55 10.50 -20.97
CA GLY A 111 -41.79 9.11 -20.59
C GLY A 111 -41.14 8.78 -19.25
N THR A 112 -41.95 8.65 -18.21
CA THR A 112 -41.57 8.44 -16.81
C THR A 112 -40.92 7.07 -16.58
N ILE A 113 -39.64 7.01 -16.19
CA ILE A 113 -39.04 6.06 -15.22
C ILE A 113 -37.89 6.81 -14.49
N GLY A 114 -37.81 6.63 -13.17
CA GLY A 114 -37.26 7.56 -12.18
C GLY A 114 -35.74 7.80 -12.13
N GLY A 115 -35.38 8.98 -11.59
CA GLY A 115 -34.02 9.36 -11.18
C GLY A 115 -33.75 10.85 -11.37
N ILE A 116 -33.24 11.52 -10.32
CA ILE A 116 -33.03 12.98 -10.18
C ILE A 116 -31.79 13.46 -10.97
N ALA A 117 -31.69 13.08 -12.24
CA ALA A 117 -30.66 13.54 -13.19
C ALA A 117 -31.27 14.38 -14.32
N GLY A 118 -32.35 15.09 -14.02
CA GLY A 118 -33.09 15.85 -15.00
C GLY A 118 -33.53 17.18 -14.42
N ILE A 119 -32.61 18.13 -14.29
CA ILE A 119 -32.86 19.58 -14.39
C ILE A 119 -31.48 20.24 -14.61
N ILE A 120 -31.33 20.88 -15.77
CA ILE A 120 -30.21 21.73 -16.25
C ILE A 120 -28.95 20.98 -16.73
N MET A 121 -28.90 20.64 -18.03
CA MET A 121 -27.76 20.86 -18.95
C MET A 121 -28.24 20.63 -20.40
N GLY A 122 -27.87 21.49 -21.35
CA GLY A 122 -28.27 21.37 -22.75
C GLY A 122 -27.63 20.15 -23.42
N GLY A 123 -28.44 19.21 -23.92
CA GLY A 123 -27.98 17.95 -24.52
C GLY A 123 -27.30 18.11 -25.89
N GLN A 124 -26.05 18.54 -25.92
CA GLN A 124 -25.29 18.82 -27.15
C GLN A 124 -24.58 17.58 -27.78
N HIS A 125 -24.81 16.38 -27.23
CA HIS A 125 -24.16 15.13 -27.64
C HIS A 125 -25.15 14.05 -28.13
N TYR A 126 -26.44 14.37 -28.21
CA TYR A 126 -27.49 13.49 -28.74
C TYR A 126 -27.51 13.56 -30.27
N SER A 127 -27.06 12.50 -30.92
CA SER A 127 -26.95 12.36 -32.38
C SER A 127 -27.28 10.92 -32.79
N ALA A 128 -27.59 10.70 -34.08
CA ALA A 128 -27.70 9.36 -34.65
C ALA A 128 -26.34 8.64 -34.78
N SER A 129 -25.24 9.39 -34.71
CA SER A 129 -23.86 8.89 -34.79
C SER A 129 -23.16 9.01 -33.44
N PHE A 130 -22.18 8.15 -33.17
CA PHE A 130 -21.42 8.12 -31.92
C PHE A 130 -20.56 9.38 -31.79
N TYR A 131 -20.58 10.05 -30.64
CA TYR A 131 -19.78 11.23 -30.35
C TYR A 131 -18.34 10.84 -29.99
N LEU A 132 -17.36 11.44 -30.65
CA LEU A 132 -15.92 11.11 -30.52
C LEU A 132 -15.06 12.28 -30.04
N GLY A 133 -15.68 13.38 -29.62
CA GLY A 133 -14.98 14.53 -29.06
C GLY A 133 -15.05 15.77 -29.94
N ASN A 134 -14.23 16.76 -29.60
CA ASN A 134 -14.17 18.05 -30.27
C ASN A 134 -12.95 18.19 -31.18
N SER A 135 -12.16 17.11 -31.32
CA SER A 135 -11.04 17.01 -32.26
C SER A 135 -11.47 16.19 -33.48
N GLY A 136 -10.97 16.59 -34.67
CA GLY A 136 -11.23 15.86 -35.92
C GLY A 136 -10.49 14.53 -36.05
N TYR A 137 -9.64 14.19 -35.08
CA TYR A 137 -8.90 12.93 -35.03
C TYR A 137 -9.54 11.97 -34.03
N MET A 138 -9.73 10.72 -34.45
CA MET A 138 -10.13 9.65 -33.54
C MET A 138 -8.95 9.33 -32.60
N LYS A 139 -9.21 9.39 -31.29
CA LYS A 139 -8.23 9.02 -30.27
C LYS A 139 -8.02 7.51 -30.23
N GLU A 140 -6.89 7.10 -29.67
CA GLU A 140 -6.59 5.68 -29.45
C GLU A 140 -7.66 5.02 -28.59
N MET A 141 -7.98 3.77 -28.92
CA MET A 141 -8.97 2.97 -28.22
C MET A 141 -8.39 1.59 -27.93
N LEU A 142 -8.22 1.27 -26.65
CA LEU A 142 -7.85 -0.05 -26.19
C LEU A 142 -9.12 -0.88 -25.95
N LEU A 143 -9.10 -2.11 -26.45
CA LEU A 143 -10.17 -3.07 -26.30
C LEU A 143 -9.71 -4.21 -25.40
N TRP A 144 -10.60 -4.66 -24.52
CA TRP A 144 -10.33 -5.79 -23.63
C TRP A 144 -11.31 -6.94 -23.89
N PRO A 145 -11.11 -7.71 -24.96
CA PRO A 145 -11.88 -8.93 -25.20
C PRO A 145 -11.40 -10.07 -24.28
N GLN A 146 -12.33 -10.94 -23.88
CA GLN A 146 -12.02 -12.21 -23.23
C GLN A 146 -12.33 -13.37 -24.19
N ARG A 147 -11.35 -14.27 -24.31
CA ARG A 147 -11.43 -15.49 -25.10
C ARG A 147 -10.56 -16.56 -24.45
N VAL A 148 -11.19 -17.39 -23.62
CA VAL A 148 -10.57 -18.46 -22.84
C VAL A 148 -11.26 -19.80 -23.14
N HIS A 149 -12.57 -19.83 -22.99
CA HIS A 149 -13.48 -20.97 -23.10
C HIS A 149 -14.03 -21.21 -24.52
N VAL A 150 -13.71 -20.35 -25.48
CA VAL A 150 -14.15 -20.49 -26.88
C VAL A 150 -12.99 -20.57 -27.88
N ARG A 151 -13.07 -21.56 -28.78
CA ARG A 151 -12.15 -21.77 -29.90
C ARG A 151 -12.52 -20.90 -31.10
N ASN A 152 -11.69 -20.92 -32.13
CA ASN A 152 -11.84 -20.05 -33.30
C ASN A 152 -13.07 -20.42 -34.15
N ASP A 153 -13.39 -21.70 -34.18
CA ASP A 153 -14.56 -22.28 -34.82
C ASP A 153 -15.83 -22.15 -33.94
N GLY A 154 -15.76 -21.40 -32.84
CA GLY A 154 -16.86 -21.20 -31.90
C GLY A 154 -17.19 -22.40 -31.01
N SER A 155 -16.44 -23.51 -31.10
CA SER A 155 -16.62 -24.66 -30.21
C SER A 155 -16.06 -24.40 -28.81
N PRO A 156 -16.51 -25.16 -27.78
CA PRO A 156 -15.93 -25.08 -26.44
C PRO A 156 -14.43 -25.38 -26.44
N GLN A 157 -13.72 -24.79 -25.49
CA GLN A 157 -12.29 -25.01 -25.34
C GLN A 157 -11.97 -26.46 -24.97
N TRP A 158 -10.84 -26.96 -25.48
CA TRP A 158 -10.32 -28.27 -25.06
C TRP A 158 -9.80 -28.18 -23.61
N TYR A 159 -10.14 -29.15 -22.76
CA TYR A 159 -9.71 -29.17 -21.36
C TYR A 159 -10.00 -27.85 -20.63
N ASP A 160 -11.27 -27.44 -20.73
CA ASP A 160 -11.79 -26.12 -20.38
C ASP A 160 -11.55 -25.76 -18.89
N GLU A 161 -11.64 -26.76 -18.01
CA GLU A 161 -11.39 -26.64 -16.58
C GLU A 161 -9.97 -26.14 -16.22
N LYS A 162 -9.02 -26.25 -17.17
CA LYS A 162 -7.64 -25.74 -17.04
C LYS A 162 -7.30 -24.63 -18.03
N ALA A 163 -8.27 -24.16 -18.81
CA ALA A 163 -8.07 -23.11 -19.81
C ALA A 163 -7.92 -21.73 -19.14
N GLU A 164 -8.75 -21.46 -18.12
CA GLU A 164 -8.74 -20.20 -17.38
C GLU A 164 -7.72 -20.28 -16.23
N ILE A 165 -6.60 -19.58 -16.38
CA ILE A 165 -5.68 -19.38 -15.26
C ILE A 165 -6.06 -18.04 -14.67
N VAL A 166 -6.61 -18.05 -13.45
CA VAL A 166 -6.77 -16.83 -12.68
C VAL A 166 -5.38 -16.26 -12.47
N ALA A 167 -5.05 -15.25 -13.26
CA ALA A 167 -3.84 -14.49 -13.01
C ALA A 167 -4.01 -13.94 -11.60
N ILE A 168 -2.99 -14.08 -10.78
CA ILE A 168 -2.85 -13.23 -9.62
C ILE A 168 -2.16 -11.99 -10.17
N PRO A 169 -2.86 -10.97 -10.72
CA PRO A 169 -2.22 -9.67 -10.79
C PRO A 169 -1.92 -9.25 -9.35
N SER A 170 -1.19 -8.15 -9.20
CA SER A 170 -1.26 -7.32 -8.01
C SER A 170 -2.72 -6.95 -7.71
N VAL A 171 -3.49 -7.89 -7.18
CA VAL A 171 -4.79 -7.65 -6.61
C VAL A 171 -4.56 -6.62 -5.52
N SER A 172 -5.29 -5.50 -5.59
CA SER A 172 -5.38 -4.62 -4.44
C SER A 172 -6.13 -5.41 -3.38
N PHE A 173 -5.38 -5.97 -2.43
CA PHE A 173 -5.93 -6.58 -1.24
C PHE A 173 -6.87 -5.56 -0.59
N ILE A 174 -8.12 -5.96 -0.42
CA ILE A 174 -9.11 -5.12 0.24
C ILE A 174 -9.13 -5.49 1.71
N ASP A 175 -9.42 -6.75 2.03
CA ASP A 175 -9.52 -7.19 3.41
C ASP A 175 -9.48 -8.73 3.56
N ASP A 176 -9.14 -9.19 4.77
CA ASP A 176 -9.30 -10.57 5.24
C ASP A 176 -10.47 -10.59 6.22
N LEU A 177 -11.63 -11.06 5.75
CA LEU A 177 -12.85 -11.09 6.56
C LEU A 177 -12.90 -12.38 7.38
N LYS A 178 -13.22 -12.23 8.67
CA LYS A 178 -13.29 -13.32 9.64
C LYS A 178 -14.62 -13.30 10.35
N PHE A 179 -15.40 -14.36 10.15
CA PHE A 179 -16.72 -14.53 10.72
C PHE A 179 -16.66 -15.69 11.71
N SER A 180 -16.73 -15.38 13.00
CA SER A 180 -17.01 -16.40 14.00
C SER A 180 -18.45 -16.88 13.82
N ALA A 181 -18.68 -18.18 13.89
CA ALA A 181 -20.05 -18.72 13.89
C ALA A 181 -20.88 -18.13 15.05
N SER A 182 -20.24 -17.74 16.16
CA SER A 182 -20.90 -17.06 17.30
C SER A 182 -21.52 -15.69 16.94
N HIS A 183 -21.17 -15.12 15.80
CA HIS A 183 -21.74 -13.86 15.30
C HIS A 183 -22.68 -14.08 14.10
N ALA A 184 -23.12 -15.31 13.84
CA ALA A 184 -24.12 -15.59 12.83
C ALA A 184 -25.43 -14.85 13.13
N THR A 185 -26.15 -14.47 12.08
CA THR A 185 -27.48 -13.87 12.22
C THR A 185 -28.32 -14.06 10.96
N VAL A 186 -29.63 -14.19 11.15
CA VAL A 186 -30.62 -14.40 10.07
C VAL A 186 -30.93 -13.15 9.26
N ASP A 187 -30.53 -11.96 9.72
CA ASP A 187 -30.81 -10.66 9.08
C ASP A 187 -29.55 -9.90 8.63
N GLY A 188 -28.38 -10.49 8.85
CA GLY A 188 -27.09 -9.86 8.61
C GLY A 188 -26.78 -8.64 9.48
N ALA A 189 -27.43 -8.44 10.63
CA ALA A 189 -27.13 -7.37 11.59
C ALA A 189 -25.68 -7.39 12.12
N ALA A 190 -25.10 -8.57 12.32
CA ALA A 190 -23.71 -8.78 12.74
C ALA A 190 -22.75 -8.99 11.55
N GLY A 191 -23.17 -8.65 10.33
CA GLY A 191 -22.36 -8.78 9.12
C GLY A 191 -21.23 -7.74 9.05
N ILE A 192 -20.15 -8.08 8.35
CA ILE A 192 -19.04 -7.18 8.07
C ILE A 192 -19.30 -6.47 6.74
N ILE A 193 -19.15 -5.14 6.73
CA ILE A 193 -19.33 -4.31 5.54
C ILE A 193 -17.95 -3.94 4.99
N ILE A 194 -17.79 -4.12 3.68
CA ILE A 194 -16.72 -3.50 2.91
C ILE A 194 -17.33 -2.41 2.02
N ASP A 195 -16.79 -1.20 2.11
CA ASP A 195 -17.29 -0.01 1.39
C ASP A 195 -16.16 0.91 0.89
N SER A 196 -14.92 0.45 1.01
CA SER A 196 -13.72 1.18 0.63
C SER A 196 -12.74 0.28 -0.13
N GLY A 197 -11.83 0.88 -0.88
CA GLY A 197 -10.86 0.17 -1.73
C GLY A 197 -11.41 -0.29 -3.10
N PHE A 198 -12.70 -0.09 -3.39
CA PHE A 198 -13.31 -0.37 -4.69
C PHE A 198 -14.46 0.59 -5.02
N SER A 199 -14.85 0.65 -6.29
CA SER A 199 -15.97 1.43 -6.83
C SER A 199 -17.04 0.50 -7.40
N LYS A 200 -18.22 1.05 -7.71
CA LYS A 200 -19.31 0.27 -8.33
C LYS A 200 -18.93 -0.39 -9.66
N ASP A 201 -17.93 0.16 -10.35
CA ASP A 201 -17.47 -0.31 -11.66
C ASP A 201 -16.33 -1.34 -11.52
N ASP A 202 -15.81 -1.53 -10.30
CA ASP A 202 -14.80 -2.54 -10.01
C ASP A 202 -15.44 -3.93 -9.85
N VAL A 203 -14.64 -4.96 -10.14
CA VAL A 203 -14.98 -6.36 -9.86
C VAL A 203 -14.20 -6.79 -8.64
N LEU A 204 -14.88 -7.21 -7.58
CA LEU A 204 -14.26 -7.87 -6.45
C LEU A 204 -14.17 -9.36 -6.69
N VAL A 205 -13.07 -9.98 -6.29
CA VAL A 205 -12.90 -11.43 -6.22
C VAL A 205 -12.85 -11.83 -4.76
N VAL A 206 -13.66 -12.81 -4.39
CA VAL A 206 -13.72 -13.35 -3.04
C VAL A 206 -13.30 -14.81 -3.07
N GLU A 207 -12.28 -15.17 -2.29
CA GLU A 207 -11.76 -16.54 -2.22
C GLU A 207 -11.54 -17.01 -0.78
N LYS A 208 -11.43 -18.33 -0.60
CA LYS A 208 -10.99 -18.97 0.64
C LYS A 208 -9.53 -19.38 0.47
N THR A 209 -8.61 -18.78 1.23
CA THR A 209 -7.22 -19.24 1.30
C THR A 209 -7.06 -20.26 2.44
N LYS A 210 -6.35 -21.36 2.19
CA LYS A 210 -5.99 -22.33 3.25
C LYS A 210 -5.06 -21.69 4.28
N GLY A 211 -5.25 -22.04 5.56
CA GLY A 211 -4.43 -21.52 6.67
C GLY A 211 -4.88 -20.15 7.21
N LEU A 212 -6.05 -19.65 6.80
CA LEU A 212 -6.70 -18.51 7.45
C LEU A 212 -7.29 -18.90 8.82
N THR A 213 -7.74 -17.92 9.60
CA THR A 213 -8.15 -18.09 11.01
C THR A 213 -9.19 -19.18 11.23
N TYR A 214 -10.22 -19.26 10.39
CA TYR A 214 -11.23 -20.31 10.45
C TYR A 214 -11.27 -21.12 9.16
N LYS A 215 -11.40 -22.44 9.29
CA LYS A 215 -11.49 -23.39 8.16
C LYS A 215 -12.91 -23.48 7.58
N ALA A 216 -13.88 -23.71 8.44
CA ALA A 216 -15.31 -23.84 8.13
C ALA A 216 -16.11 -23.65 9.43
N TRP A 217 -17.44 -23.55 9.31
CA TRP A 217 -18.37 -23.57 10.44
C TRP A 217 -19.35 -24.74 10.34
N SER A 218 -19.81 -25.24 11.48
CA SER A 218 -20.82 -26.31 11.52
C SER A 218 -22.22 -25.72 11.64
N ASN A 219 -23.22 -26.30 10.96
CA ASN A 219 -24.64 -25.91 11.00
C ASN A 219 -25.43 -26.45 12.22
N TRP A 220 -24.78 -27.19 13.15
CA TRP A 220 -25.46 -27.71 14.36
C TRP A 220 -24.65 -27.46 15.64
N SER A 221 -25.33 -27.09 16.73
CA SER A 221 -24.70 -26.73 18.02
C SER A 221 -24.19 -27.91 18.87
N ALA A 222 -24.25 -29.14 18.36
CA ALA A 222 -23.84 -30.34 19.09
C ALA A 222 -23.15 -31.34 18.13
N ASP A 223 -21.91 -31.05 17.73
CA ASP A 223 -21.19 -31.84 16.73
C ASP A 223 -20.60 -33.15 17.27
N ILE A 224 -21.41 -34.22 17.27
CA ILE A 224 -20.91 -35.59 17.03
C ILE A 224 -21.94 -36.57 16.43
N SER A 225 -23.06 -36.13 15.80
CA SER A 225 -24.10 -37.12 15.42
C SER A 225 -24.86 -36.98 14.09
N SER A 226 -24.36 -36.30 13.07
CA SER A 226 -24.97 -36.39 11.72
C SER A 226 -23.97 -36.34 10.57
N GLU A 227 -24.27 -37.10 9.51
CA GLU A 227 -23.57 -37.09 8.22
C GLU A 227 -23.66 -35.67 7.61
N ASN A 228 -22.51 -35.02 7.38
CA ASN A 228 -22.33 -33.70 6.76
C ASN A 228 -22.92 -32.48 7.51
N SER A 229 -22.17 -31.88 8.46
CA SER A 229 -22.58 -30.65 9.16
C SER A 229 -21.71 -29.41 8.86
N TRP A 230 -20.53 -29.57 8.26
CA TRP A 230 -19.58 -28.47 8.03
C TRP A 230 -19.82 -27.75 6.71
N THR A 231 -19.70 -26.43 6.72
CA THR A 231 -19.90 -25.59 5.53
C THR A 231 -19.06 -24.32 5.58
N ASN A 232 -18.86 -23.71 4.41
CA ASN A 232 -18.29 -22.36 4.26
C ASN A 232 -19.33 -21.40 3.69
N GLU A 233 -20.62 -21.75 3.71
CA GLU A 233 -21.69 -20.89 3.16
C GLU A 233 -21.60 -19.49 3.75
N ILE A 234 -21.62 -18.48 2.87
CA ILE A 234 -21.58 -17.06 3.22
C ILE A 234 -22.66 -16.32 2.43
N SER A 235 -23.38 -15.44 3.12
CA SER A 235 -24.37 -14.56 2.51
C SER A 235 -23.78 -13.17 2.25
N VAL A 236 -24.16 -12.58 1.12
CA VAL A 236 -23.69 -11.25 0.68
C VAL A 236 -24.86 -10.37 0.26
N THR A 237 -24.96 -9.17 0.84
CA THR A 237 -25.92 -8.14 0.42
C THR A 237 -25.21 -7.15 -0.49
N SER A 238 -25.88 -6.80 -1.58
CA SER A 238 -25.57 -5.68 -2.45
C SER A 238 -26.82 -4.83 -2.71
N ASN A 239 -26.68 -3.76 -3.49
CA ASN A 239 -27.81 -2.96 -3.97
C ASN A 239 -28.83 -3.79 -4.80
N ALA A 240 -28.44 -4.97 -5.31
CA ALA A 240 -29.29 -5.87 -6.08
C ALA A 240 -30.04 -6.91 -5.23
N GLY A 241 -29.76 -7.00 -3.92
CA GLY A 241 -30.36 -7.98 -3.01
C GLY A 241 -29.33 -8.85 -2.31
N VAL A 242 -29.79 -9.99 -1.78
CA VAL A 242 -28.98 -10.96 -1.03
C VAL A 242 -28.69 -12.18 -1.91
N SER A 243 -27.42 -12.60 -1.95
CA SER A 243 -26.93 -13.81 -2.62
C SER A 243 -26.17 -14.71 -1.64
N LYS A 244 -26.22 -16.02 -1.86
CA LYS A 244 -25.46 -17.02 -1.10
C LYS A 244 -24.34 -17.61 -1.96
N PHE A 245 -23.22 -17.94 -1.34
CA PHE A 245 -22.04 -18.51 -1.99
C PHE A 245 -21.45 -19.64 -1.15
N TRP A 246 -20.68 -20.54 -1.79
CA TRP A 246 -20.11 -21.74 -1.17
C TRP A 246 -21.14 -22.64 -0.49
N GLU A 247 -22.32 -22.76 -1.10
CA GLU A 247 -23.40 -23.63 -0.65
C GLU A 247 -22.96 -25.12 -0.72
N GLY A 248 -23.06 -25.83 0.40
CA GLY A 248 -22.68 -27.24 0.49
C GLY A 248 -22.38 -27.68 1.92
N TYR A 249 -22.62 -28.96 2.24
CA TYR A 249 -22.37 -29.55 3.55
C TYR A 249 -21.42 -30.73 3.43
N PHE A 250 -20.45 -30.82 4.35
CA PHE A 250 -19.33 -31.77 4.31
C PHE A 250 -19.13 -32.47 5.67
N GLU A 251 -18.50 -33.64 5.65
CA GLU A 251 -18.32 -34.47 6.85
C GLU A 251 -17.32 -33.84 7.81
N THR A 252 -16.32 -33.14 7.26
CA THR A 252 -15.25 -32.49 8.02
C THR A 252 -15.07 -31.02 7.60
N ASP A 253 -14.48 -30.23 8.49
CA ASP A 253 -14.10 -28.84 8.24
C ASP A 253 -13.00 -28.73 7.16
N ASP A 254 -12.08 -29.70 7.11
CA ASP A 254 -11.04 -29.80 6.07
C ASP A 254 -11.64 -30.01 4.67
N GLU A 255 -12.66 -30.86 4.52
CA GLU A 255 -13.36 -31.06 3.25
C GLU A 255 -14.14 -29.81 2.82
N ALA A 256 -14.78 -29.12 3.77
CA ALA A 256 -15.46 -27.86 3.51
C ALA A 256 -14.48 -26.73 3.12
N GLU A 257 -13.29 -26.67 3.75
CA GLU A 257 -12.22 -25.74 3.38
C GLU A 257 -11.64 -26.10 2.00
N GLU A 258 -11.43 -27.38 1.70
CA GLU A 258 -10.97 -27.83 0.38
C GLU A 258 -11.96 -27.41 -0.70
N TYR A 259 -13.26 -27.65 -0.51
CA TYR A 259 -14.29 -27.21 -1.45
C TYR A 259 -14.24 -25.69 -1.65
N ALA A 260 -14.32 -24.90 -0.58
CA ALA A 260 -14.32 -23.45 -0.71
C ALA A 260 -13.01 -22.89 -1.29
N SER A 261 -11.86 -23.50 -1.00
CA SER A 261 -10.55 -23.05 -1.51
C SER A 261 -10.35 -23.28 -3.02
N ASN A 262 -11.13 -24.21 -3.60
CA ASN A 262 -11.15 -24.46 -5.04
C ASN A 262 -12.21 -23.63 -5.78
N HIS A 263 -12.96 -22.78 -5.08
CA HIS A 263 -14.01 -21.94 -5.67
C HIS A 263 -13.84 -20.48 -5.24
N TYR A 264 -14.06 -19.56 -6.17
CA TYR A 264 -14.17 -18.13 -5.87
C TYR A 264 -15.49 -17.61 -6.43
N PHE A 265 -15.90 -16.43 -5.99
CA PHE A 265 -16.99 -15.71 -6.60
C PHE A 265 -16.61 -14.25 -6.83
N THR A 266 -17.36 -13.58 -7.70
CA THR A 266 -17.12 -12.18 -8.03
C THR A 266 -18.30 -11.30 -7.68
N LEU A 267 -18.02 -10.06 -7.27
CA LEU A 267 -19.03 -9.06 -6.93
C LEU A 267 -18.77 -7.78 -7.74
N THR A 268 -19.79 -7.22 -8.37
CA THR A 268 -19.68 -5.95 -9.11
C THR A 268 -21.03 -5.21 -9.09
N GLY A 269 -21.00 -3.90 -9.38
CA GLY A 269 -22.21 -3.07 -9.47
C GLY A 269 -22.63 -2.40 -8.15
N SER A 270 -21.87 -2.55 -7.07
CA SER A 270 -22.13 -1.90 -5.78
C SER A 270 -20.88 -1.17 -5.26
N THR A 271 -21.09 -0.07 -4.55
CA THR A 271 -20.04 0.63 -3.79
C THR A 271 -19.85 0.05 -2.39
N SER A 272 -20.69 -0.91 -1.99
CA SER A 272 -20.62 -1.56 -0.69
C SER A 272 -21.17 -2.99 -0.78
N TYR A 273 -20.53 -3.91 -0.05
CA TYR A 273 -21.02 -5.28 0.14
C TYR A 273 -20.99 -5.61 1.62
N LYS A 274 -22.04 -6.29 2.09
CA LYS A 274 -22.13 -6.80 3.46
C LYS A 274 -22.07 -8.32 3.43
N PHE A 275 -21.18 -8.92 4.21
CA PHE A 275 -20.97 -10.37 4.32
C PHE A 275 -21.40 -10.87 5.70
N TRP A 276 -22.06 -12.01 5.79
CA TRP A 276 -22.40 -12.65 7.07
C TRP A 276 -22.69 -14.14 6.93
N ILE A 277 -22.66 -14.84 8.06
CA ILE A 277 -23.15 -16.22 8.19
C ILE A 277 -24.65 -16.15 8.48
N ASP A 278 -25.45 -16.66 7.55
CA ASP A 278 -26.91 -16.74 7.67
C ASP A 278 -27.30 -17.98 8.49
N ASP A 279 -27.23 -17.83 9.81
CA ASP A 279 -27.68 -18.82 10.80
C ASP A 279 -28.19 -18.11 12.07
N ILE A 280 -28.84 -18.85 12.95
CA ILE A 280 -29.23 -18.40 14.28
C ILE A 280 -27.96 -18.34 15.16
N PRO A 281 -27.71 -17.23 15.89
CA PRO A 281 -26.54 -17.08 16.75
C PRO A 281 -26.39 -18.28 17.70
N PRO A 282 -25.26 -19.03 17.65
CA PRO A 282 -25.03 -20.18 18.50
C PRO A 282 -24.40 -19.80 19.85
N ASP A 283 -24.62 -20.66 20.85
CA ASP A 283 -24.12 -20.46 22.22
C ASP A 283 -22.63 -20.88 22.43
N ASP A 284 -21.97 -21.58 21.48
CA ASP A 284 -20.52 -21.88 21.54
C ASP A 284 -19.83 -22.30 20.19
N ASN A 285 -18.55 -22.70 20.30
CA ASN A 285 -17.42 -22.89 19.36
C ASN A 285 -17.66 -23.75 18.09
N ARG A 286 -18.61 -23.37 17.23
CA ARG A 286 -18.88 -24.02 15.93
C ARG A 286 -17.95 -23.60 14.79
N GLY A 287 -16.74 -23.11 15.10
CA GLY A 287 -15.79 -22.62 14.12
C GLY A 287 -16.19 -21.26 13.51
N GLY A 288 -15.94 -21.09 12.20
CA GLY A 288 -16.20 -19.84 11.50
C GLY A 288 -15.82 -19.88 10.02
N VAL A 289 -16.05 -18.79 9.30
CA VAL A 289 -15.59 -18.59 7.92
C VAL A 289 -14.49 -17.55 7.92
N SER A 290 -13.39 -17.80 7.23
CA SER A 290 -12.42 -16.76 6.88
C SER A 290 -12.27 -16.70 5.38
N LEU A 291 -12.31 -15.51 4.81
CA LEU A 291 -12.19 -15.31 3.37
C LEU A 291 -11.36 -14.08 3.08
N ARG A 292 -10.87 -13.99 1.85
CA ARG A 292 -10.08 -12.86 1.37
C ARG A 292 -10.81 -12.17 0.24
N VAL A 293 -10.85 -10.84 0.30
CA VAL A 293 -11.44 -10.00 -0.73
C VAL A 293 -10.37 -9.23 -1.45
N TYR A 294 -10.43 -9.26 -2.77
CA TYR A 294 -9.56 -8.52 -3.64
C TYR A 294 -10.35 -7.69 -4.63
N LYS A 295 -9.73 -6.62 -5.11
CA LYS A 295 -10.20 -5.88 -6.28
C LYS A 295 -9.45 -6.35 -7.53
N GLY A 296 -10.21 -6.80 -8.52
CA GLY A 296 -9.75 -7.19 -9.85
C GLY A 296 -9.59 -8.71 -10.00
N GLY A 297 -10.52 -9.34 -10.71
CA GLY A 297 -10.35 -10.70 -11.23
C GLY A 297 -10.16 -10.61 -12.73
N VAL A 298 -8.95 -10.86 -13.20
CA VAL A 298 -8.72 -11.04 -14.63
C VAL A 298 -8.04 -12.36 -14.82
N SER A 299 -8.72 -13.25 -15.52
CA SER A 299 -8.18 -14.49 -16.02
C SER A 299 -7.27 -14.25 -17.22
N ASP A 300 -6.19 -15.01 -17.27
CA ASP A 300 -5.36 -15.17 -18.44
C ASP A 300 -5.55 -16.58 -19.02
N LEU A 301 -5.31 -16.74 -20.32
CA LEU A 301 -5.42 -18.04 -20.98
C LEU A 301 -4.21 -18.91 -20.63
N ASN A 302 -4.44 -20.20 -20.40
CA ASN A 302 -3.38 -21.19 -20.34
C ASN A 302 -2.68 -21.33 -21.71
N PRO A 303 -1.36 -21.06 -21.81
CA PRO A 303 -0.63 -21.08 -23.08
C PRO A 303 -0.71 -22.40 -23.85
N ILE A 304 -0.88 -23.54 -23.15
CA ILE A 304 -0.96 -24.87 -23.78
C ILE A 304 -2.17 -24.97 -24.71
N HIS A 305 -3.31 -24.42 -24.29
CA HIS A 305 -4.54 -24.39 -25.06
C HIS A 305 -4.37 -23.61 -26.36
N LYS A 306 -3.69 -22.46 -26.30
CA LYS A 306 -3.40 -21.66 -27.50
C LYS A 306 -2.45 -22.39 -28.46
N ILE A 307 -1.42 -23.05 -27.94
CA ILE A 307 -0.48 -23.85 -28.76
C ILE A 307 -1.23 -25.01 -29.44
N ARG A 308 -2.08 -25.74 -28.70
CA ARG A 308 -2.89 -26.83 -29.27
C ARG A 308 -3.86 -26.31 -30.33
N GLU A 309 -4.49 -25.17 -30.09
CA GLU A 309 -5.39 -24.54 -31.06
C GLU A 309 -4.64 -24.20 -32.35
N ILE A 310 -3.45 -23.59 -32.29
CA ILE A 310 -2.65 -23.28 -33.49
C ILE A 310 -2.34 -24.54 -34.32
N LEU A 311 -2.11 -25.69 -33.66
CA LEU A 311 -1.88 -26.95 -34.36
C LEU A 311 -3.13 -27.47 -35.08
N THR A 312 -4.28 -27.40 -34.42
CA THR A 312 -5.49 -28.13 -34.83
C THR A 312 -6.48 -27.30 -35.64
N ASP A 313 -6.43 -25.98 -35.48
CA ASP A 313 -7.33 -25.03 -36.13
C ASP A 313 -7.20 -25.04 -37.66
N ASP A 314 -8.33 -24.92 -38.35
CA ASP A 314 -8.43 -24.99 -39.81
C ASP A 314 -7.90 -23.76 -40.54
N THR A 315 -7.88 -22.61 -39.86
CA THR A 315 -7.25 -21.38 -40.36
C THR A 315 -5.75 -21.30 -40.06
N ALA A 316 -5.22 -22.27 -39.30
CA ALA A 316 -3.82 -22.36 -38.91
C ALA A 316 -3.12 -23.59 -39.53
N MET A 317 -2.62 -24.53 -38.72
CA MET A 317 -1.88 -25.70 -39.22
C MET A 317 -2.76 -26.88 -39.64
N HIS A 318 -4.05 -26.87 -39.27
CA HIS A 318 -5.06 -27.87 -39.62
C HIS A 318 -4.61 -29.32 -39.43
N LYS A 319 -3.96 -29.61 -38.29
CA LYS A 319 -3.62 -30.97 -37.90
C LYS A 319 -4.83 -31.69 -37.30
N PRO A 320 -5.05 -32.97 -37.62
CA PRO A 320 -6.04 -33.77 -36.91
C PRO A 320 -5.80 -33.73 -35.39
N GLU A 321 -6.87 -33.67 -34.59
CA GLU A 321 -6.78 -33.79 -33.13
C GLU A 321 -6.06 -35.08 -32.70
N SER A 322 -6.13 -36.14 -33.51
CA SER A 322 -5.43 -37.41 -33.30
C SER A 322 -3.91 -37.33 -33.43
N ASP A 323 -3.37 -36.27 -34.03
CA ASP A 323 -1.92 -36.06 -34.16
C ASP A 323 -1.33 -35.43 -32.88
N VAL A 324 -2.16 -34.98 -31.94
CA VAL A 324 -1.74 -34.38 -30.67
C VAL A 324 -1.80 -35.42 -29.55
N ASN A 325 -0.72 -35.53 -28.76
CA ASN A 325 -0.72 -36.40 -27.58
C ASN A 325 -1.53 -35.75 -26.45
N ASP A 326 -2.80 -36.17 -26.31
CA ASP A 326 -3.75 -35.57 -25.36
C ASP A 326 -3.29 -35.66 -23.90
N GLU A 327 -2.77 -36.81 -23.48
CA GLU A 327 -2.29 -37.02 -22.10
C GLU A 327 -1.09 -36.12 -21.77
N ASN A 328 -0.15 -36.00 -22.71
CA ASN A 328 1.01 -35.12 -22.55
C ASN A 328 0.61 -33.63 -22.51
N PHE A 329 -0.32 -33.21 -23.36
CA PHE A 329 -0.82 -31.84 -23.34
C PHE A 329 -1.61 -31.53 -22.07
N LYS A 330 -2.42 -32.46 -21.54
CA LYS A 330 -3.10 -32.29 -20.25
C LYS A 330 -2.09 -32.10 -19.12
N LYS A 331 -1.09 -32.98 -19.04
CA LYS A 331 0.01 -32.86 -18.08
C LYS A 331 0.68 -31.48 -18.14
N ALA A 332 0.94 -30.96 -19.34
CA ALA A 332 1.54 -29.63 -19.50
C ALA A 332 0.58 -28.50 -19.04
N ALA A 333 -0.70 -28.61 -19.36
CA ALA A 333 -1.71 -27.64 -18.96
C ALA A 333 -1.90 -27.61 -17.44
N ASP A 334 -1.90 -28.78 -16.79
CA ASP A 334 -1.99 -28.92 -15.33
C ASP A 334 -0.83 -28.22 -14.62
N VAL A 335 0.40 -28.46 -15.07
CA VAL A 335 1.59 -27.83 -14.48
C VAL A 335 1.50 -26.30 -14.56
N LEU A 336 1.15 -25.74 -15.72
CA LEU A 336 1.05 -24.27 -15.85
C LEU A 336 -0.11 -23.69 -15.04
N TYR A 337 -1.21 -24.44 -14.89
CA TYR A 337 -2.34 -24.07 -14.06
C TYR A 337 -1.93 -23.99 -12.59
N GLU A 338 -1.23 -25.01 -12.08
CA GLU A 338 -0.69 -25.06 -10.72
C GLU A 338 0.35 -23.95 -10.47
N GLU A 339 1.24 -23.69 -11.45
CA GLU A 339 2.22 -22.59 -11.40
C GLU A 339 1.57 -21.19 -11.49
N LYS A 340 0.29 -21.13 -11.89
CA LYS A 340 -0.49 -19.92 -12.17
C LYS A 340 0.13 -19.05 -13.26
N ILE A 341 0.67 -19.68 -14.31
CA ILE A 341 1.32 -19.00 -15.45
C ILE A 341 0.34 -18.94 -16.63
N GLY A 342 -0.47 -17.88 -16.65
CA GLY A 342 -1.33 -17.52 -17.77
C GLY A 342 -0.74 -16.41 -18.63
N ILE A 343 -1.24 -16.28 -19.87
CA ILE A 343 -0.93 -15.19 -20.81
C ILE A 343 -2.19 -14.45 -21.28
N SER A 344 -2.03 -13.17 -21.57
CA SER A 344 -2.94 -12.43 -22.45
C SER A 344 -2.23 -12.14 -23.76
N TRP A 345 -2.76 -12.73 -24.84
CA TRP A 345 -2.07 -12.79 -26.11
C TRP A 345 -2.90 -12.16 -27.22
N ALA A 346 -2.27 -11.23 -27.95
CA ALA A 346 -2.77 -10.68 -29.20
C ALA A 346 -1.67 -10.82 -30.26
N VAL A 347 -2.05 -11.25 -31.46
CA VAL A 347 -1.10 -11.48 -32.56
C VAL A 347 -1.62 -10.91 -33.87
N THR A 348 -0.70 -10.36 -34.66
CA THR A 348 -0.94 -9.91 -36.03
C THR A 348 0.19 -10.43 -36.91
N GLU A 349 -0.15 -11.03 -38.05
CA GLU A 349 0.80 -11.32 -39.15
C GLU A 349 2.03 -12.20 -38.80
N LYS A 350 1.90 -13.17 -37.88
CA LYS A 350 2.97 -14.15 -37.55
C LYS A 350 2.72 -15.52 -38.17
N SER A 351 3.80 -16.26 -38.50
CA SER A 351 3.65 -17.67 -38.88
C SER A 351 3.31 -18.54 -37.66
N CYS A 352 2.63 -19.66 -37.88
CA CYS A 352 2.23 -20.57 -36.80
C CYS A 352 3.42 -21.05 -35.95
N LEU A 353 4.55 -21.36 -36.60
CA LEU A 353 5.74 -21.85 -35.91
C LEU A 353 6.40 -20.76 -35.06
N GLU A 354 6.49 -19.52 -35.57
CA GLU A 354 7.01 -18.39 -34.80
C GLU A 354 6.13 -18.11 -33.58
N ALA A 355 4.80 -18.10 -33.75
CA ALA A 355 3.85 -17.93 -32.65
C ALA A 355 4.01 -19.01 -31.57
N ILE A 356 4.11 -20.29 -31.96
CA ILE A 356 4.31 -21.39 -31.00
C ILE A 356 5.66 -21.25 -30.27
N ASN A 357 6.74 -20.93 -30.98
CA ASN A 357 8.07 -20.77 -30.37
C ASN A 357 8.09 -19.59 -29.37
N GLU A 358 7.41 -18.50 -29.69
CA GLU A 358 7.30 -17.35 -28.81
C GLU A 358 6.52 -17.66 -27.54
N LEU A 359 5.38 -18.38 -27.67
CA LEU A 359 4.62 -18.88 -26.53
C LEU A 359 5.46 -19.83 -25.67
N CYS A 360 6.18 -20.77 -26.29
CA CYS A 360 7.10 -21.67 -25.61
C CYS A 360 8.21 -20.91 -24.86
N GLY A 361 8.70 -19.80 -25.43
CA GLY A 361 9.70 -18.94 -24.80
C GLY A 361 9.20 -18.19 -23.56
N HIS A 362 7.89 -17.98 -23.43
CA HIS A 362 7.26 -17.39 -22.24
C HIS A 362 7.08 -18.42 -21.11
N ILE A 363 6.96 -19.70 -21.42
CA ILE A 363 6.69 -20.75 -20.42
C ILE A 363 7.89 -21.67 -20.14
N GLU A 364 9.05 -21.37 -20.74
CA GLU A 364 10.24 -22.23 -20.73
C GLU A 364 9.90 -23.67 -21.14
N ALA A 365 9.49 -23.83 -22.39
CA ALA A 365 9.09 -25.11 -22.96
C ALA A 365 9.61 -25.30 -24.38
N GLY A 366 9.40 -26.50 -24.92
CA GLY A 366 9.53 -26.79 -26.33
C GLY A 366 8.41 -27.71 -26.81
N ILE A 367 8.08 -27.56 -28.09
CA ILE A 367 7.21 -28.51 -28.80
C ILE A 367 8.04 -29.43 -29.69
N ARG A 368 7.64 -30.70 -29.78
CA ARG A 368 8.27 -31.69 -30.66
C ARG A 368 7.23 -32.61 -31.29
N VAL A 369 7.63 -33.29 -32.37
CA VAL A 369 6.95 -34.50 -32.84
C VAL A 369 7.75 -35.69 -32.33
N ASN A 370 7.11 -36.56 -31.55
CA ASN A 370 7.73 -37.78 -31.07
C ASN A 370 7.97 -38.72 -32.25
N ARG A 371 9.23 -39.12 -32.46
CA ARG A 371 9.67 -39.89 -33.62
C ARG A 371 9.21 -41.34 -33.58
N GLN A 372 8.74 -41.82 -32.42
CA GLN A 372 8.19 -43.17 -32.26
C GLN A 372 6.68 -43.18 -32.48
N SER A 373 5.93 -42.29 -31.83
CA SER A 373 4.47 -42.25 -31.93
C SER A 373 3.96 -41.42 -33.10
N GLY A 374 4.75 -40.47 -33.61
CA GLY A 374 4.34 -39.49 -34.62
C GLY A 374 3.51 -38.33 -34.06
N LEU A 375 3.26 -38.30 -32.74
CA LEU A 375 2.39 -37.32 -32.10
C LEU A 375 3.14 -36.07 -31.67
N TYR A 376 2.46 -34.93 -31.68
CA TYR A 376 2.95 -33.70 -31.08
C TYR A 376 2.95 -33.82 -29.55
N GLU A 377 4.06 -33.41 -28.93
CA GLU A 377 4.26 -33.40 -27.49
C GLU A 377 4.85 -32.07 -27.04
N MET A 378 4.37 -31.57 -25.91
CA MET A 378 4.99 -30.53 -25.11
C MET A 378 6.06 -31.11 -24.20
N VAL A 379 7.13 -30.36 -24.01
CA VAL A 379 8.17 -30.63 -23.03
C VAL A 379 8.40 -29.34 -22.25
N LEU A 380 7.87 -29.28 -21.02
CA LEU A 380 8.18 -28.20 -20.10
C LEU A 380 9.59 -28.43 -19.52
N PHE A 381 10.38 -27.38 -19.43
CA PHE A 381 11.71 -27.47 -18.84
C PHE A 381 11.57 -27.29 -17.32
N ARG A 382 11.11 -28.36 -16.65
CA ARG A 382 11.02 -28.46 -15.19
C ARG A 382 11.84 -29.66 -14.70
N ASP A 383 12.28 -29.59 -13.46
CA ASP A 383 13.16 -30.60 -12.86
C ASP A 383 12.47 -31.97 -12.74
N ASP A 384 11.16 -31.97 -12.53
CA ASP A 384 10.28 -33.14 -12.33
C ASP A 384 9.49 -33.53 -13.58
N TRP A 385 9.76 -32.91 -14.74
CA TRP A 385 9.01 -33.20 -15.96
C TRP A 385 9.19 -34.65 -16.44
N PHE A 386 10.39 -35.21 -16.29
CA PHE A 386 10.71 -36.59 -16.63
C PHE A 386 10.95 -37.41 -15.36
N LYS A 387 10.33 -38.59 -15.29
CA LYS A 387 10.65 -39.58 -14.26
C LYS A 387 12.04 -40.16 -14.52
N ASP A 388 12.67 -40.66 -13.46
CA ASP A 388 14.05 -41.14 -13.50
C ASP A 388 14.28 -42.30 -14.50
N ASP A 389 13.24 -43.10 -14.77
CA ASP A 389 13.22 -44.21 -15.74
C ASP A 389 12.94 -43.76 -17.19
N GLU A 390 12.47 -42.53 -17.39
CA GLU A 390 12.32 -41.90 -18.71
C GLU A 390 13.62 -41.24 -19.21
N ILE A 391 14.61 -41.09 -18.32
CA ILE A 391 15.91 -40.47 -18.64
C ILE A 391 16.83 -41.51 -19.31
N HIS A 392 17.31 -41.19 -20.50
CA HIS A 392 18.19 -42.08 -21.26
C HIS A 392 19.54 -42.26 -20.57
N THR A 393 20.19 -43.38 -20.84
CA THR A 393 21.58 -43.64 -20.47
C THR A 393 22.38 -44.05 -21.71
N LEU A 394 23.63 -43.61 -21.77
CA LEU A 394 24.55 -43.97 -22.85
C LEU A 394 25.83 -44.57 -22.28
N PRO A 395 26.07 -45.88 -22.49
CA PRO A 395 27.32 -46.50 -22.07
C PRO A 395 28.53 -45.84 -22.76
N LEU A 396 29.59 -45.59 -22.00
CA LEU A 396 30.79 -44.89 -22.49
C LEU A 396 31.41 -45.53 -23.74
N ASN A 397 31.41 -46.86 -23.81
CA ASN A 397 31.94 -47.62 -24.95
C ASN A 397 31.11 -47.50 -26.24
N LYS A 398 29.95 -46.84 -26.18
CA LYS A 398 29.09 -46.56 -27.34
C LYS A 398 29.26 -45.14 -27.89
N ILE A 399 30.03 -44.29 -27.21
CA ILE A 399 30.34 -42.95 -27.71
C ILE A 399 31.53 -43.06 -28.68
N LYS A 400 31.32 -42.69 -29.95
CA LYS A 400 32.36 -42.76 -30.99
C LYS A 400 33.28 -41.54 -30.96
N SER A 401 32.67 -40.36 -30.84
CA SER A 401 33.36 -39.08 -30.77
C SER A 401 32.53 -38.10 -29.97
N MET A 402 33.19 -37.11 -29.35
CA MET A 402 32.51 -35.89 -28.97
C MET A 402 33.39 -34.67 -28.98
N GLN A 403 32.70 -33.58 -29.27
CA GLN A 403 33.19 -32.23 -29.36
C GLN A 403 32.41 -31.40 -28.36
N LEU A 404 33.13 -30.69 -27.50
CA LEU A 404 32.56 -29.75 -26.55
C LEU A 404 32.86 -28.34 -27.03
N ASP A 405 31.89 -27.46 -26.87
CA ASP A 405 32.12 -26.05 -27.07
C ASP A 405 32.78 -25.46 -25.81
N PRO A 406 33.64 -24.43 -25.94
CA PRO A 406 34.24 -23.77 -24.79
C PRO A 406 33.16 -23.18 -23.88
N GLN A 407 33.31 -23.33 -22.56
CA GLN A 407 32.52 -22.61 -21.58
C GLN A 407 33.07 -21.19 -21.46
N ASN A 408 32.29 -20.19 -21.85
CA ASN A 408 32.67 -18.78 -21.70
C ASN A 408 32.25 -18.29 -20.31
N THR A 409 33.12 -18.47 -19.32
CA THR A 409 32.85 -18.04 -17.93
C THR A 409 32.89 -16.53 -17.77
N ASP A 410 33.66 -15.81 -18.58
CA ASP A 410 33.95 -14.38 -18.38
C ASP A 410 32.86 -13.45 -18.98
N GLU A 411 31.96 -14.02 -19.77
CA GLU A 411 30.90 -13.30 -20.51
C GLU A 411 29.49 -13.80 -20.15
N THR A 412 29.33 -14.61 -19.09
CA THR A 412 28.01 -15.07 -18.67
C THR A 412 27.11 -13.89 -18.34
N ILE A 413 25.87 -13.93 -18.81
CA ILE A 413 24.85 -12.93 -18.48
C ILE A 413 24.45 -13.12 -17.03
N ASN A 414 24.61 -12.06 -16.24
CA ASN A 414 24.39 -12.09 -14.80
C ASN A 414 23.34 -11.07 -14.33
N GLN A 415 22.71 -10.38 -15.27
CA GLN A 415 21.54 -9.53 -15.05
C GLN A 415 20.59 -9.61 -16.25
N LEU A 416 19.27 -9.62 -15.99
CA LEU A 416 18.25 -9.40 -17.02
C LEU A 416 17.47 -8.12 -16.73
N ASN A 417 17.31 -7.31 -17.77
CA ASN A 417 16.36 -6.21 -17.83
C ASN A 417 15.06 -6.77 -18.42
N VAL A 418 14.09 -6.98 -17.55
CA VAL A 418 12.84 -7.65 -17.88
C VAL A 418 11.78 -6.61 -18.20
N SER A 419 11.03 -6.82 -19.29
CA SER A 419 9.85 -6.01 -19.60
C SER A 419 8.59 -6.86 -19.65
N HIS A 420 7.47 -6.28 -19.22
CA HIS A 420 6.15 -6.90 -19.32
C HIS A 420 5.08 -5.82 -19.52
N TYR A 421 3.86 -6.22 -19.89
CA TYR A 421 2.74 -5.27 -19.95
C TYR A 421 2.13 -5.15 -18.55
N ASN A 422 2.15 -3.97 -17.95
CA ASN A 422 1.44 -3.72 -16.69
C ASN A 422 0.01 -3.32 -17.04
N ARG A 423 -0.91 -4.27 -16.85
CA ARG A 423 -2.34 -4.11 -17.14
C ARG A 423 -2.98 -2.99 -16.33
N GLU A 424 -2.61 -2.81 -15.07
CA GLU A 424 -3.18 -1.78 -14.19
C GLU A 424 -2.71 -0.38 -14.58
N ALA A 425 -1.42 -0.24 -14.89
CA ALA A 425 -0.83 1.01 -15.34
C ALA A 425 -1.06 1.29 -16.83
N ILE A 426 -1.63 0.33 -17.57
CA ILE A 426 -1.96 0.41 -19.00
C ILE A 426 -0.73 0.79 -19.85
N LYS A 427 0.43 0.23 -19.49
CA LYS A 427 1.70 0.52 -20.15
C LYS A 427 2.70 -0.61 -19.95
N ASN A 428 3.73 -0.65 -20.80
CA ASN A 428 4.88 -1.49 -20.55
C ASN A 428 5.60 -1.03 -19.28
N SER A 429 5.95 -1.99 -18.42
CA SER A 429 6.75 -1.78 -17.23
C SER A 429 8.02 -2.63 -17.32
N SER A 430 9.09 -2.15 -16.70
CA SER A 430 10.36 -2.86 -16.68
C SER A 430 10.96 -2.92 -15.28
N PHE A 431 11.70 -3.98 -15.02
CA PHE A 431 12.44 -4.20 -13.78
C PHE A 431 13.71 -5.01 -14.11
N SER A 432 14.67 -5.03 -13.20
CA SER A 432 15.90 -5.81 -13.39
C SER A 432 16.01 -6.90 -12.35
N ILE A 433 16.49 -8.07 -12.77
CA ILE A 433 16.88 -9.17 -11.88
C ILE A 433 18.36 -9.48 -12.06
N ALA A 434 19.07 -9.74 -10.97
CA ALA A 434 20.51 -9.94 -10.99
C ALA A 434 20.92 -11.16 -10.16
N GLU A 435 21.93 -11.89 -10.63
CA GLU A 435 22.53 -13.02 -9.92
C GLU A 435 23.84 -12.55 -9.26
N ASN A 436 23.70 -12.07 -8.02
CA ASN A 436 24.78 -11.42 -7.27
C ASN A 436 26.02 -12.32 -7.09
N ALA A 437 25.85 -13.64 -7.00
CA ALA A 437 26.97 -14.57 -6.90
C ALA A 437 27.80 -14.57 -8.20
N SER A 438 27.13 -14.55 -9.36
CA SER A 438 27.80 -14.48 -10.67
C SER A 438 28.52 -13.13 -10.86
N ILE A 439 27.88 -12.02 -10.47
CA ILE A 439 28.51 -10.68 -10.50
C ILE A 439 29.78 -10.65 -9.64
N LYS A 440 29.74 -11.24 -8.44
CA LYS A 440 30.90 -11.33 -7.55
C LYS A 440 32.03 -12.18 -8.15
N ASN A 441 31.69 -13.31 -8.79
CA ASN A 441 32.67 -14.16 -9.47
C ASN A 441 33.35 -13.44 -10.64
N LEU A 442 32.65 -12.51 -11.29
CA LEU A 442 33.16 -11.66 -12.37
C LEU A 442 33.79 -10.35 -11.87
N GLN A 443 34.30 -10.32 -10.64
CA GLN A 443 34.97 -9.15 -10.05
C GLN A 443 34.11 -7.88 -10.03
N GLY A 444 32.79 -8.03 -9.89
CA GLY A 444 31.83 -6.92 -9.86
C GLY A 444 31.36 -6.46 -11.25
N ARG A 445 31.72 -7.14 -12.34
CA ARG A 445 31.22 -6.80 -13.68
C ARG A 445 29.77 -7.24 -13.86
N VAL A 446 28.96 -6.34 -14.44
CA VAL A 446 27.57 -6.59 -14.80
C VAL A 446 27.48 -6.79 -16.31
N ASN A 447 27.06 -7.99 -16.72
CA ASN A 447 26.75 -8.36 -18.10
C ASN A 447 25.23 -8.52 -18.19
N ALA A 448 24.56 -7.51 -18.73
CA ALA A 448 23.10 -7.44 -18.78
C ALA A 448 22.56 -7.76 -20.18
N GLU A 449 21.44 -8.47 -20.24
CA GLU A 449 20.65 -8.71 -21.45
C GLU A 449 19.18 -8.31 -21.21
N THR A 450 18.39 -8.14 -22.28
CA THR A 450 16.96 -7.82 -22.19
C THR A 450 16.11 -9.06 -22.40
N ALA A 451 15.06 -9.23 -21.59
CA ALA A 451 14.05 -10.27 -21.76
C ALA A 451 12.66 -9.64 -21.79
N ASP A 452 11.98 -9.75 -22.93
CA ASP A 452 10.66 -9.15 -23.14
C ASP A 452 9.57 -10.22 -23.02
N PHE A 453 8.61 -9.98 -22.12
CA PHE A 453 7.43 -10.83 -21.92
C PHE A 453 6.13 -10.04 -22.14
N PRO A 454 5.82 -9.63 -23.38
CA PRO A 454 4.67 -8.77 -23.67
C PRO A 454 3.30 -9.41 -23.33
N TYR A 455 3.25 -10.73 -23.16
CA TYR A 455 2.01 -11.45 -22.88
C TYR A 455 1.74 -11.67 -21.39
N PHE A 456 2.70 -11.33 -20.54
CA PHE A 456 2.49 -11.32 -19.09
C PHE A 456 1.96 -9.97 -18.65
N MET A 457 0.77 -10.02 -18.04
CA MET A 457 0.00 -8.85 -17.62
C MET A 457 0.32 -8.41 -16.18
N ASN A 458 1.17 -9.20 -15.51
CA ASN A 458 1.62 -9.00 -14.14
C ASN A 458 3.14 -9.23 -14.03
N GLN A 459 3.76 -8.56 -13.05
CA GLN A 459 5.20 -8.66 -12.84
C GLN A 459 5.63 -10.05 -12.36
N ARG A 460 4.78 -10.77 -11.59
CA ARG A 460 5.10 -12.09 -11.03
C ARG A 460 5.50 -13.09 -12.13
N ASN A 461 4.66 -13.26 -13.15
CA ASN A 461 4.89 -14.25 -14.20
C ASN A 461 6.17 -13.93 -14.97
N ALA A 462 6.40 -12.64 -15.28
CA ALA A 462 7.64 -12.19 -15.90
C ALA A 462 8.86 -12.44 -15.00
N ALA A 463 8.76 -12.20 -13.69
CA ALA A 463 9.86 -12.40 -12.75
C ALA A 463 10.22 -13.87 -12.58
N VAL A 464 9.23 -14.75 -12.42
CA VAL A 464 9.43 -16.20 -12.28
C VAL A 464 10.18 -16.77 -13.49
N VAL A 465 9.68 -16.47 -14.70
CA VAL A 465 10.29 -16.98 -15.93
C VAL A 465 11.65 -16.35 -16.20
N ALA A 466 11.82 -15.05 -15.90
CA ALA A 466 13.10 -14.38 -16.04
C ALA A 466 14.15 -14.97 -15.10
N GLN A 467 13.79 -15.34 -13.86
CA GLN A 467 14.74 -15.96 -12.92
C GLN A 467 15.24 -17.30 -13.45
N TRP A 468 14.36 -18.13 -14.01
CA TRP A 468 14.75 -19.38 -14.66
C TRP A 468 15.74 -19.17 -15.81
N LYS A 469 15.43 -18.22 -16.71
CA LYS A 469 16.32 -17.85 -17.81
C LYS A 469 17.67 -17.34 -17.29
N LEU A 470 17.65 -16.40 -16.34
CA LEU A 470 18.87 -15.84 -15.75
C LEU A 470 19.72 -16.94 -15.13
N LYS A 471 19.11 -17.93 -14.47
CA LYS A 471 19.85 -19.05 -13.88
C LYS A 471 20.56 -19.88 -14.95
N GLN A 472 19.90 -20.14 -16.07
CA GLN A 472 20.52 -20.85 -17.20
C GLN A 472 21.67 -20.05 -17.83
N MET A 473 21.51 -18.74 -18.02
CA MET A 473 22.51 -17.91 -18.68
C MET A 473 23.70 -17.51 -17.78
N SER A 474 23.49 -17.47 -16.47
CA SER A 474 24.53 -17.17 -15.48
C SER A 474 25.34 -18.39 -15.07
N THR A 475 24.88 -19.61 -15.39
CA THR A 475 25.56 -20.87 -15.06
C THR A 475 26.39 -21.35 -16.25
N PRO A 476 27.71 -21.49 -16.13
CA PRO A 476 28.53 -22.10 -17.17
C PRO A 476 28.14 -23.57 -17.38
N VAL A 477 27.51 -23.86 -18.51
CA VAL A 477 27.01 -25.20 -18.87
C VAL A 477 27.88 -25.87 -19.93
N TRP A 478 28.02 -27.19 -19.88
CA TRP A 478 28.61 -27.95 -20.97
C TRP A 478 27.63 -28.07 -22.13
N GLN A 479 28.07 -27.71 -23.33
CA GLN A 479 27.34 -27.94 -24.56
C GLN A 479 28.26 -28.51 -25.63
N GLY A 480 27.68 -29.17 -26.63
CA GLY A 480 28.42 -29.66 -27.77
C GLY A 480 27.70 -30.80 -28.48
N THR A 481 28.48 -31.58 -29.21
CA THR A 481 27.97 -32.64 -30.08
C THR A 481 28.71 -33.95 -29.84
N PHE A 482 27.97 -35.05 -29.72
CA PHE A 482 28.55 -36.40 -29.74
C PHE A 482 27.96 -37.27 -30.84
N THR A 483 28.76 -38.22 -31.32
CA THR A 483 28.30 -39.24 -32.27
C THR A 483 28.28 -40.61 -31.60
N THR A 484 27.22 -41.36 -31.81
CA THR A 484 27.07 -42.73 -31.30
C THR A 484 26.54 -43.67 -32.37
N GLY A 485 27.00 -44.92 -32.34
CA GLY A 485 26.42 -46.04 -33.09
C GLY A 485 25.42 -46.85 -32.28
N PHE A 486 24.99 -46.36 -31.12
CA PHE A 486 24.02 -47.04 -30.26
C PHE A 486 22.64 -47.04 -30.93
N TYR A 487 22.09 -48.21 -31.19
CA TYR A 487 20.83 -48.35 -31.93
C TYR A 487 19.67 -47.62 -31.25
N GLU A 488 19.58 -47.69 -29.92
CA GLU A 488 18.53 -47.02 -29.15
C GLU A 488 18.58 -45.48 -29.27
N ALA A 489 19.75 -44.89 -29.54
CA ALA A 489 19.86 -43.45 -29.76
C ALA A 489 19.05 -42.95 -30.98
N ARG A 490 18.70 -43.86 -31.90
CA ARG A 490 17.82 -43.55 -33.03
C ARG A 490 16.37 -43.37 -32.60
N LYS A 491 15.97 -43.86 -31.43
CA LYS A 491 14.61 -43.76 -30.89
C LYS A 491 14.40 -42.52 -30.02
N TRP A 492 15.48 -41.89 -29.56
CA TRP A 492 15.42 -40.68 -28.75
C TRP A 492 14.80 -39.50 -29.50
N ASN A 493 14.23 -38.59 -28.73
CA ASN A 493 13.53 -37.41 -29.20
C ASN A 493 14.26 -36.12 -28.81
N ARG A 494 13.97 -35.05 -29.54
CA ARG A 494 14.39 -33.70 -29.15
C ARG A 494 13.82 -33.37 -27.76
N TYR A 495 14.59 -32.71 -26.93
CA TYR A 495 14.31 -32.35 -25.53
C TYR A 495 14.28 -33.49 -24.50
N ASP A 496 14.50 -34.75 -24.92
CA ASP A 496 14.75 -35.83 -23.95
C ASP A 496 16.00 -35.56 -23.11
N LEU A 497 16.03 -36.17 -21.92
CA LEU A 497 17.17 -36.12 -21.02
C LEU A 497 18.05 -37.35 -21.16
N LEU A 498 19.36 -37.15 -20.98
CA LEU A 498 20.38 -38.18 -21.07
C LEU A 498 21.39 -38.02 -19.91
N LYS A 499 21.63 -39.10 -19.16
CA LYS A 499 22.76 -39.20 -18.22
C LYS A 499 24.03 -39.53 -19.00
N LEU A 500 24.85 -38.51 -19.25
CA LEU A 500 26.04 -38.56 -20.11
C LEU A 500 27.33 -38.71 -19.28
N ALA A 501 28.05 -39.81 -19.50
CA ALA A 501 29.36 -40.04 -18.88
C ALA A 501 30.51 -39.65 -19.82
N TRP A 502 31.48 -38.87 -19.32
CA TRP A 502 32.72 -38.58 -20.03
C TRP A 502 33.91 -38.46 -19.06
N PRO A 503 34.52 -39.60 -18.65
CA PRO A 503 35.61 -39.63 -17.67
C PRO A 503 36.86 -38.82 -18.03
N ARG A 504 37.02 -38.44 -19.31
CA ARG A 504 38.11 -37.54 -19.74
C ARG A 504 37.91 -36.09 -19.31
N LYS A 505 36.70 -35.71 -18.87
CA LYS A 505 36.34 -34.32 -18.50
C LYS A 505 35.73 -34.23 -17.12
N TRP A 506 34.80 -35.11 -16.76
CA TRP A 506 34.16 -35.12 -15.44
C TRP A 506 34.13 -36.53 -14.84
N SER A 507 34.06 -36.59 -13.51
CA SER A 507 33.81 -37.84 -12.78
C SER A 507 32.31 -38.09 -12.71
N GLY A 508 31.85 -39.29 -13.07
CA GLY A 508 30.42 -39.65 -13.07
C GLY A 508 29.66 -39.28 -14.35
N THR A 509 28.39 -38.92 -14.20
CA THR A 509 27.48 -38.52 -15.29
C THR A 509 26.95 -37.12 -15.06
N ILE A 510 26.85 -36.32 -16.12
CA ILE A 510 26.07 -35.08 -16.12
C ILE A 510 24.70 -35.34 -16.77
N LEU A 511 23.69 -34.56 -16.39
CA LEU A 511 22.38 -34.60 -17.03
C LEU A 511 22.38 -33.61 -18.19
N VAL A 512 22.08 -34.09 -19.39
CA VAL A 512 22.04 -33.23 -20.60
C VAL A 512 20.69 -33.33 -21.29
N ARG A 513 20.24 -32.24 -21.88
CA ARG A 513 19.06 -32.16 -22.74
C ARG A 513 19.47 -32.25 -24.20
N ILE A 514 18.79 -33.10 -24.95
CA ILE A 514 19.01 -33.27 -26.39
C ILE A 514 18.40 -32.09 -27.14
N MET A 515 19.22 -31.27 -27.81
CA MET A 515 18.75 -30.08 -28.53
C MET A 515 18.48 -30.37 -30.01
N LYS A 516 19.26 -31.28 -30.60
CA LYS A 516 19.11 -31.68 -31.99
C LYS A 516 19.59 -33.12 -32.18
N ILE A 517 18.95 -33.81 -33.12
CA ILE A 517 19.32 -35.17 -33.54
C ILE A 517 19.51 -35.16 -35.05
N ASN A 518 20.70 -35.52 -35.50
CA ASN A 518 21.05 -35.69 -36.90
C ASN A 518 21.24 -37.17 -37.20
N LEU A 519 20.35 -37.74 -38.01
CA LEU A 519 20.46 -39.12 -38.48
C LEU A 519 21.45 -39.15 -39.65
N GLY A 520 22.66 -39.65 -39.41
CA GLY A 520 23.67 -39.80 -40.46
C GLY A 520 23.36 -40.95 -41.42
N ALA A 521 24.25 -41.17 -42.38
CA ALA A 521 24.21 -42.38 -43.22
C ALA A 521 24.56 -43.62 -42.39
N GLY A 522 23.75 -44.68 -42.49
CA GLY A 522 23.96 -45.93 -41.75
C GLY A 522 23.41 -45.90 -40.31
N THR A 523 24.14 -46.49 -39.36
CA THR A 523 23.71 -46.67 -37.95
C THR A 523 24.01 -45.47 -37.05
N ASP A 524 24.80 -44.50 -37.53
CA ASP A 524 25.34 -43.43 -36.69
C ASP A 524 24.34 -42.29 -36.49
N VAL A 525 24.30 -41.79 -35.25
CA VAL A 525 23.48 -40.66 -34.82
C VAL A 525 24.38 -39.61 -34.20
N SER A 526 24.24 -38.37 -34.66
CA SER A 526 24.91 -37.21 -34.06
C SER A 526 23.88 -36.41 -33.25
N ILE A 527 24.25 -36.07 -32.01
CA ILE A 527 23.38 -35.44 -31.02
C ILE A 527 24.04 -34.18 -30.51
N ASP A 528 23.33 -33.06 -30.66
CA ASP A 528 23.69 -31.80 -30.03
C ASP A 528 22.99 -31.74 -28.67
N PHE A 529 23.72 -31.38 -27.63
CA PHE A 529 23.21 -31.36 -26.26
C PHE A 529 23.65 -30.11 -25.51
N VAL A 530 22.89 -29.79 -24.47
CA VAL A 530 23.23 -28.79 -23.45
C VAL A 530 23.02 -29.40 -22.08
N GLU A 531 23.92 -29.14 -21.14
CA GLU A 531 23.78 -29.53 -19.74
C GLU A 531 22.54 -28.90 -19.11
N VAL A 532 21.82 -29.68 -18.30
CA VAL A 532 20.62 -29.23 -17.60
C VAL A 532 21.03 -28.50 -16.33
N VAL A 533 20.64 -27.23 -16.23
CA VAL A 533 20.68 -26.48 -14.98
C VAL A 533 19.36 -26.73 -14.25
N PRO A 534 19.37 -27.19 -12.98
CA PRO A 534 18.16 -27.35 -12.20
C PRO A 534 17.43 -26.01 -12.02
N TYR A 535 16.11 -26.05 -12.08
CA TYR A 535 15.25 -24.89 -11.89
C TYR A 535 15.06 -24.52 -10.41
N SER A 536 15.32 -25.46 -9.47
CA SER A 536 15.24 -25.35 -8.00
C SER A 536 14.32 -24.25 -7.43
N SER A 537 13.25 -24.68 -6.76
CA SER A 537 12.17 -23.89 -6.13
C SER A 537 12.56 -22.74 -5.20
N ASP A 538 13.84 -22.55 -4.87
CA ASP A 538 14.31 -21.42 -4.07
C ASP A 538 14.61 -20.24 -5.00
N LEU A 539 13.55 -19.50 -5.37
CA LEU A 539 13.65 -18.18 -6.01
C LEU A 539 14.54 -17.30 -5.10
N SER A 540 15.79 -17.05 -5.51
CA SER A 540 16.84 -16.43 -4.67
C SER A 540 16.67 -14.92 -4.45
N SER A 541 15.49 -14.39 -4.70
CA SER A 541 15.10 -13.06 -4.26
C SER A 541 13.63 -13.09 -3.90
N ASN A 542 13.29 -12.59 -2.70
CA ASN A 542 11.95 -12.07 -2.47
C ASN A 542 11.64 -11.17 -3.66
N ILE A 543 10.61 -11.50 -4.43
CA ILE A 543 10.10 -10.60 -5.48
C ILE A 543 9.63 -9.36 -4.72
N VAL A 544 10.49 -8.35 -4.64
CA VAL A 544 10.07 -7.01 -4.27
C VAL A 544 9.30 -6.53 -5.49
N ILE A 545 8.00 -6.81 -5.47
CA ILE A 545 7.05 -6.07 -6.29
C ILE A 545 7.18 -4.66 -5.76
N ASP A 546 7.90 -3.80 -6.48
CA ASP A 546 7.78 -2.37 -6.24
C ASP A 546 6.30 -2.06 -6.42
N THR A 547 5.61 -1.80 -5.31
CA THR A 547 4.25 -1.27 -5.34
C THR A 547 4.27 -0.11 -6.32
N PRO A 548 3.47 -0.16 -7.40
CA PRO A 548 3.35 0.97 -8.31
C PRO A 548 3.07 2.20 -7.45
N VAL A 549 3.90 3.24 -7.61
CA VAL A 549 3.59 4.53 -7.01
C VAL A 549 2.24 4.92 -7.60
N ASP A 550 1.19 4.82 -6.79
CA ASP A 550 -0.14 5.25 -7.14
C ASP A 550 -0.06 6.75 -7.48
N THR A 551 -0.05 7.05 -8.77
CA THR A 551 -0.03 8.42 -9.28
C THR A 551 -1.43 9.04 -9.30
N SER A 552 -2.47 8.30 -8.89
CA SER A 552 -3.79 8.88 -8.74
C SER A 552 -3.75 9.88 -7.58
N PRO A 553 -4.31 11.09 -7.76
CA PRO A 553 -4.43 12.05 -6.68
C PRO A 553 -5.27 11.47 -5.52
N LYS A 554 -4.62 10.98 -4.45
CA LYS A 554 -5.33 10.51 -3.25
C LYS A 554 -5.98 11.70 -2.52
N PRO A 555 -7.21 11.55 -2.00
CA PRO A 555 -7.89 12.59 -1.23
C PRO A 555 -7.04 13.02 -0.03
N PRO A 556 -7.13 14.29 0.40
CA PRO A 556 -6.44 14.76 1.60
C PRO A 556 -7.00 14.07 2.86
N GLN A 557 -6.10 13.70 3.78
CA GLN A 557 -6.43 13.14 5.09
C GLN A 557 -6.16 14.17 6.20
N PRO A 558 -6.86 14.12 7.35
CA PRO A 558 -6.59 15.00 8.50
C PRO A 558 -5.14 14.89 9.00
N ALA A 559 -4.51 16.04 9.25
CA ALA A 559 -3.18 16.12 9.86
C ALA A 559 -3.29 16.15 11.39
N LEU A 560 -2.36 15.47 12.07
CA LEU A 560 -2.12 15.71 13.50
C LEU A 560 -1.38 17.05 13.65
N PHE A 561 -1.94 17.98 14.41
CA PHE A 561 -1.37 19.30 14.63
C PHE A 561 -1.46 19.74 16.08
N LYS A 562 -0.68 20.75 16.45
CA LYS A 562 -0.69 21.42 17.75
C LYS A 562 -0.72 22.93 17.51
N ALA A 563 -1.72 23.60 18.07
CA ALA A 563 -1.83 25.06 18.08
C ALA A 563 -1.38 25.62 19.45
N PHE A 564 -0.69 26.75 19.45
CA PHE A 564 -0.14 27.41 20.64
C PHE A 564 0.17 28.89 20.39
N GLU A 565 0.41 29.67 21.44
CA GLU A 565 0.83 31.08 21.34
C GLU A 565 2.33 31.18 21.03
N LEU A 566 2.73 32.07 20.11
CA LEU A 566 4.13 32.26 19.69
C LEU A 566 5.03 32.67 20.88
N SER A 567 6.16 31.96 21.06
CA SER A 567 7.15 32.32 22.11
C SER A 567 8.07 33.47 21.68
N TYR A 568 8.76 34.08 22.65
CA TYR A 568 9.77 35.11 22.37
C TYR A 568 10.88 34.59 21.43
N PHE A 569 11.41 33.39 21.70
CA PHE A 569 12.50 32.83 20.91
C PHE A 569 12.10 32.61 19.45
N GLU A 570 10.93 32.02 19.21
CA GLU A 570 10.39 31.79 17.86
C GLU A 570 10.13 33.12 17.13
N ALA A 571 9.55 34.11 17.81
CA ALA A 571 9.36 35.45 17.23
C ALA A 571 10.69 36.07 16.79
N VAL A 572 11.75 35.91 17.59
CA VAL A 572 13.11 36.40 17.27
C VAL A 572 13.73 35.64 16.10
N GLN A 573 13.54 34.33 15.98
CA GLN A 573 14.00 33.56 14.82
C GLN A 573 13.34 34.05 13.52
N LEU A 574 12.04 34.38 13.58
CA LEU A 574 11.29 34.81 12.40
C LEU A 574 11.58 36.27 11.98
N ASN A 575 11.66 37.19 12.94
CA ASN A 575 11.66 38.64 12.65
C ASN A 575 12.94 39.37 13.05
N GLY A 576 13.87 38.67 13.72
CA GLY A 576 15.07 39.26 14.29
C GLY A 576 14.80 40.02 15.59
N GLN A 577 15.75 39.92 16.52
CA GLN A 577 15.58 40.38 17.91
C GLN A 577 15.16 41.84 18.03
N LYS A 578 15.80 42.74 17.28
CA LYS A 578 15.49 44.17 17.32
C LYS A 578 14.02 44.46 16.99
N SER A 579 13.47 43.81 15.96
CA SER A 579 12.10 44.07 15.53
C SER A 579 11.08 43.59 16.57
N VAL A 580 11.35 42.44 17.18
CA VAL A 580 10.51 41.86 18.23
C VAL A 580 10.54 42.74 19.48
N ASP A 581 11.73 43.17 19.91
CA ASP A 581 11.89 44.04 21.08
C ASP A 581 11.20 45.40 20.88
N ASP A 582 11.33 46.01 19.70
CA ASP A 582 10.64 47.27 19.37
C ASP A 582 9.10 47.09 19.35
N ALA A 583 8.60 45.95 18.85
CA ALA A 583 7.16 45.65 18.82
C ALA A 583 6.60 45.42 20.23
N LEU A 584 7.28 44.62 21.07
CA LEU A 584 6.88 44.36 22.45
C LEU A 584 6.97 45.60 23.34
N ALA A 585 7.90 46.52 23.04
CA ALA A 585 7.95 47.82 23.73
C ALA A 585 6.76 48.73 23.38
N TYR A 586 6.18 48.57 22.19
CA TYR A 586 5.00 49.30 21.74
C TYR A 586 3.69 48.67 22.25
N ASN A 587 3.54 47.36 22.12
CA ASN A 587 2.39 46.59 22.61
C ASN A 587 2.87 45.33 23.37
N PRO A 588 3.05 45.42 24.70
CA PRO A 588 3.53 44.27 25.49
C PRO A 588 2.49 43.16 25.65
N ASP A 589 1.20 43.47 25.47
CA ASP A 589 0.10 42.50 25.62
C ASP A 589 -0.17 41.69 24.34
N ALA A 590 0.61 41.93 23.29
CA ALA A 590 0.46 41.29 21.98
C ALA A 590 0.85 39.81 22.00
N GLY A 591 0.08 38.99 21.29
CA GLY A 591 0.38 37.59 21.00
C GLY A 591 -0.08 37.18 19.62
N TYR A 592 0.43 36.04 19.14
CA TYR A 592 0.14 35.49 17.83
C TYR A 592 -0.18 34.00 17.93
N ALA A 593 -1.24 33.55 17.26
CA ALA A 593 -1.57 32.14 17.16
C ALA A 593 -0.58 31.44 16.22
N THR A 594 -0.08 30.27 16.63
CA THR A 594 0.92 29.48 15.91
C THR A 594 0.46 28.03 15.80
N VAL A 595 0.84 27.36 14.72
CA VAL A 595 0.56 25.94 14.49
C VAL A 595 1.77 25.19 13.99
N ILE A 596 1.90 23.93 14.44
CA ILE A 596 2.81 22.92 13.90
C ILE A 596 2.02 21.68 13.54
N ALA A 597 2.39 20.99 12.45
CA ALA A 597 1.67 19.82 11.98
C ALA A 597 2.58 18.70 11.47
N LYS A 598 2.12 17.46 11.64
CA LYS A 598 2.68 16.24 11.06
C LYS A 598 2.12 16.04 9.66
N ARG A 599 2.96 15.61 8.71
CA ARG A 599 2.48 15.18 7.38
C ARG A 599 1.57 13.95 7.54
N PRO A 600 0.29 13.99 7.13
CA PRO A 600 -0.61 12.84 7.30
C PRO A 600 -0.39 11.74 6.26
N GLN A 601 0.03 12.11 5.04
CA GLN A 601 0.23 11.18 3.94
C GLN A 601 1.30 11.67 2.95
N ASN A 602 1.94 10.73 2.24
CA ASN A 602 3.09 11.00 1.37
C ASN A 602 2.81 11.98 0.21
N ASN A 603 1.60 11.98 -0.35
CA ASN A 603 1.22 12.90 -1.43
C ASN A 603 0.68 14.25 -0.93
N SER A 604 0.72 14.51 0.38
CA SER A 604 0.35 15.81 0.91
C SER A 604 1.44 16.84 0.62
N LEU A 605 1.04 17.91 -0.06
CA LEU A 605 1.93 18.99 -0.49
C LEU A 605 2.26 19.92 0.69
N ASN A 606 1.22 20.34 1.42
CA ASN A 606 1.27 21.20 2.61
C ASN A 606 -0.07 21.11 3.34
N ALA A 607 -0.24 21.86 4.44
CA ALA A 607 -1.54 22.16 5.04
C ALA A 607 -1.80 23.66 5.05
N LEU A 608 -3.04 24.07 5.27
CA LEU A 608 -3.45 25.47 5.38
C LEU A 608 -3.93 25.75 6.80
N MET A 609 -3.41 26.80 7.40
CA MET A 609 -3.86 27.28 8.71
C MET A 609 -5.11 28.14 8.52
N TYR A 610 -6.16 27.81 9.26
CA TYR A 610 -7.36 28.62 9.38
C TYR A 610 -7.55 29.06 10.83
N THR A 611 -7.95 30.31 11.04
CA THR A 611 -8.22 30.89 12.35
C THR A 611 -9.63 31.48 12.41
N ASP A 612 -10.25 31.43 13.58
CA ASP A 612 -11.55 32.05 13.85
C ASP A 612 -11.55 32.72 15.24
N ILE A 613 -12.16 33.90 15.30
CA ILE A 613 -12.40 34.70 16.51
C ILE A 613 -13.91 34.89 16.79
N GLY A 614 -14.76 34.04 16.21
CA GLY A 614 -16.21 34.05 16.34
C GLY A 614 -16.98 34.59 15.12
N ASN A 615 -16.31 34.80 13.99
CA ASN A 615 -16.92 35.30 12.74
C ASN A 615 -16.84 34.30 11.57
N GLY A 616 -16.30 33.11 11.81
CA GLY A 616 -16.05 32.08 10.81
C GLY A 616 -14.56 31.96 10.48
N PHE A 617 -14.15 30.77 10.05
CA PHE A 617 -12.76 30.46 9.75
C PHE A 617 -12.24 31.21 8.51
N GLU A 618 -11.12 31.92 8.68
CA GLU A 618 -10.37 32.57 7.61
C GLU A 618 -8.98 31.95 7.47
N ARG A 619 -8.44 31.94 6.24
CA ARG A 619 -7.12 31.37 5.98
C ARG A 619 -6.03 32.34 6.48
N ALA A 620 -5.29 31.92 7.50
CA ALA A 620 -4.19 32.68 8.09
C ALA A 620 -2.82 32.37 7.47
N GLY A 621 -2.58 31.13 7.02
CA GLY A 621 -1.23 30.72 6.63
C GLY A 621 -1.15 29.42 5.84
N THR A 622 0.07 29.07 5.43
CA THR A 622 0.41 27.80 4.79
C THR A 622 1.41 27.06 5.64
N ILE A 623 1.04 25.88 6.10
CA ILE A 623 1.77 25.04 7.04
C ILE A 623 2.75 24.14 6.29
N ALA A 624 4.02 24.27 6.62
CA ALA A 624 5.04 23.27 6.30
C ALA A 624 5.03 22.19 7.40
N TYR A 625 5.20 20.92 7.00
CA TYR A 625 5.17 19.83 7.96
C TYR A 625 6.51 19.68 8.69
N CYS A 626 6.43 19.37 9.98
CA CYS A 626 7.58 18.99 10.79
C CYS A 626 7.70 17.46 10.90
N GLU A 627 8.91 17.01 11.27
CA GLU A 627 9.12 15.63 11.67
C GLU A 627 8.53 15.39 13.06
N THR A 628 8.11 14.14 13.32
CA THR A 628 7.51 13.75 14.60
C THR A 628 8.04 12.41 15.09
N ALA A 629 7.91 12.17 16.38
CA ALA A 629 8.09 10.86 17.01
C ALA A 629 7.05 10.68 18.13
N GLU A 630 6.84 9.47 18.61
CA GLU A 630 5.93 9.17 19.72
C GLU A 630 6.69 8.50 20.86
N LEU A 631 6.36 8.85 22.11
CA LEU A 631 6.94 8.17 23.27
C LEU A 631 6.51 6.70 23.32
N ASP A 632 7.46 5.78 23.52
CA ASP A 632 7.13 4.37 23.74
C ASP A 632 6.95 4.01 25.23
N GLN A 633 7.28 4.96 26.11
CA GLN A 633 7.27 4.76 27.57
C GLN A 633 6.86 6.04 28.29
N ILE A 634 6.40 5.89 29.53
CA ILE A 634 6.22 7.01 30.45
C ILE A 634 7.61 7.59 30.77
N ILE A 635 7.72 8.92 30.79
CA ILE A 635 8.94 9.61 31.20
C ILE A 635 8.66 10.55 32.36
N SER A 636 9.56 10.56 33.34
CA SER A 636 9.58 11.52 34.44
C SER A 636 10.24 12.84 34.03
N GLN A 637 10.18 13.86 34.89
CA GLN A 637 10.80 15.17 34.66
C GLN A 637 12.33 15.12 34.43
N THR A 638 13.00 14.09 34.95
CA THR A 638 14.48 13.99 34.93
C THR A 638 15.02 13.10 33.81
N ASN A 639 14.16 12.38 33.09
CA ASN A 639 14.63 11.54 31.98
C ASN A 639 15.06 12.40 30.79
N THR A 640 16.35 12.31 30.43
CA THR A 640 16.96 13.03 29.30
C THR A 640 17.27 12.12 28.11
N ALA A 641 17.11 10.80 28.27
CA ALA A 641 17.22 9.81 27.20
C ALA A 641 16.10 8.78 27.34
N PHE A 642 15.37 8.51 26.27
CA PHE A 642 14.20 7.62 26.29
C PHE A 642 13.89 7.04 24.90
N ILE A 643 13.14 5.94 24.88
CA ILE A 643 12.79 5.22 23.65
C ILE A 643 11.56 5.87 23.00
N VAL A 644 11.64 6.03 21.68
CA VAL A 644 10.55 6.55 20.85
C VAL A 644 10.15 5.55 19.76
N LYS A 645 8.93 5.66 19.27
CA LYS A 645 8.37 4.89 18.15
C LYS A 645 7.72 5.82 17.13
N ASN A 646 7.24 5.25 16.02
CA ASN A 646 6.57 5.99 14.93
C ASN A 646 7.39 7.21 14.47
N VAL A 647 8.70 7.01 14.37
CA VAL A 647 9.70 8.05 14.15
C VAL A 647 9.70 8.47 12.68
N GLY A 648 9.58 9.78 12.42
CA GLY A 648 9.77 10.38 11.11
C GLY A 648 11.24 10.37 10.67
N ASN A 649 11.60 11.19 9.69
CA ASN A 649 12.98 11.31 9.19
C ASN A 649 13.84 12.19 10.12
N ILE A 650 13.91 11.85 11.40
CA ILE A 650 14.63 12.65 12.40
C ILE A 650 16.15 12.67 12.19
N ALA A 651 16.68 11.80 11.34
CA ALA A 651 18.08 11.85 10.89
C ALA A 651 18.39 13.14 10.09
N SER A 652 17.37 13.81 9.55
CA SER A 652 17.50 15.11 8.87
C SER A 652 17.35 16.31 9.80
N VAL A 653 17.03 16.10 11.08
CA VAL A 653 16.85 17.17 12.07
C VAL A 653 18.20 17.58 12.67
N GLY A 654 18.46 18.88 12.74
CA GLY A 654 19.69 19.44 13.29
C GLY A 654 19.73 19.43 14.81
N ILE A 655 20.90 19.17 15.40
CA ILE A 655 21.09 19.31 16.86
C ILE A 655 20.74 20.73 17.29
N GLY A 656 19.97 20.86 18.37
CA GLY A 656 19.50 22.16 18.87
C GLY A 656 18.06 22.51 18.46
N THR A 657 17.44 21.74 17.57
CA THR A 657 16.01 21.90 17.22
C THR A 657 15.11 21.78 18.45
N GLN A 658 14.13 22.69 18.55
CA GLN A 658 13.08 22.66 19.55
C GLN A 658 12.13 21.47 19.31
N ILE A 659 11.82 20.74 20.38
CA ILE A 659 10.85 19.66 20.37
C ILE A 659 9.68 20.06 21.26
N THR A 660 8.50 20.22 20.68
CA THR A 660 7.27 20.51 21.43
C THR A 660 6.54 19.21 21.73
N ILE A 661 6.25 18.98 23.01
CA ILE A 661 5.43 17.87 23.49
C ILE A 661 4.47 18.41 24.53
N GLU A 662 3.17 18.31 24.25
CA GLU A 662 2.12 18.88 25.09
C GLU A 662 2.41 20.36 25.43
N ASN A 663 2.82 20.67 26.67
CA ASN A 663 3.16 22.02 27.11
C ASN A 663 4.64 22.19 27.51
N GLU A 664 5.50 21.20 27.22
CA GLU A 664 6.95 21.26 27.43
C GLU A 664 7.68 21.48 26.09
N ILE A 665 8.71 22.33 26.13
CA ILE A 665 9.70 22.46 25.06
C ILE A 665 10.98 21.74 25.50
N MET A 666 11.39 20.74 24.73
CA MET A 666 12.67 20.05 24.84
C MET A 666 13.62 20.51 23.72
N VAL A 667 14.90 20.15 23.82
CA VAL A 667 15.91 20.46 22.80
C VAL A 667 16.54 19.17 22.30
N TYR A 668 16.47 18.91 21.01
CA TYR A 668 17.07 17.74 20.39
C TYR A 668 18.59 17.71 20.57
N GLN A 669 19.14 16.57 21.03
CA GLN A 669 20.58 16.35 21.15
C GLN A 669 21.10 15.25 20.21
N SER A 670 20.46 14.08 20.20
CA SER A 670 20.84 12.97 19.32
C SER A 670 19.76 11.89 19.27
N TYR A 671 19.86 11.04 18.24
CA TYR A 671 19.03 9.85 18.08
C TYR A 671 19.86 8.66 17.58
N ASP A 672 19.67 7.49 18.20
CA ASP A 672 20.25 6.22 17.75
C ASP A 672 19.20 5.40 16.98
N THR A 673 19.45 5.18 15.70
CA THR A 673 18.54 4.45 14.81
C THR A 673 18.40 2.96 15.13
N ASN A 674 19.37 2.34 15.83
CA ASN A 674 19.34 0.91 16.14
C ASN A 674 18.53 0.63 17.40
N THR A 675 18.61 1.51 18.38
CA THR A 675 17.94 1.37 19.68
C THR A 675 16.68 2.21 19.81
N ALA A 676 16.44 3.12 18.86
CA ALA A 676 15.39 4.14 18.91
C ALA A 676 15.48 5.07 20.15
N LEU A 677 16.70 5.23 20.68
CA LEU A 677 16.96 6.07 21.85
C LEU A 677 17.10 7.54 21.41
N LEU A 678 16.18 8.39 21.87
CA LEU A 678 16.23 9.84 21.71
C LEU A 678 16.87 10.48 22.95
N THR A 679 17.86 11.34 22.73
CA THR A 679 18.48 12.16 23.80
C THR A 679 18.10 13.62 23.61
N VAL A 680 17.69 14.27 24.70
CA VAL A 680 17.20 15.65 24.71
C VAL A 680 17.71 16.43 25.92
N LYS A 681 17.64 17.76 25.84
CA LYS A 681 17.56 18.61 27.03
C LYS A 681 16.10 18.88 27.35
N ARG A 682 15.73 18.77 28.62
CA ARG A 682 14.35 18.96 29.11
C ARG A 682 14.08 20.41 29.51
N GLY A 683 12.83 20.84 29.48
CA GLY A 683 12.35 22.15 29.96
C GLY A 683 13.19 23.35 29.50
N ALA A 684 13.01 23.75 28.26
CA ALA A 684 13.73 24.87 27.65
C ALA A 684 12.87 26.13 27.57
N LEU A 685 13.54 27.27 27.44
CA LEU A 685 12.94 28.59 27.26
C LEU A 685 12.00 28.96 28.42
N ASP A 686 10.72 29.12 28.15
CA ASP A 686 9.67 29.48 29.10
C ASP A 686 8.93 28.27 29.68
N SER A 687 9.34 27.04 29.32
CA SER A 687 8.75 25.79 29.82
C SER A 687 9.60 25.15 30.93
N ILE A 688 8.98 24.28 31.72
CA ILE A 688 9.63 23.47 32.76
C ILE A 688 9.42 21.97 32.48
N PRO A 689 10.32 21.06 32.93
CA PRO A 689 10.16 19.63 32.69
C PRO A 689 8.87 19.04 33.29
N GLN A 690 8.14 18.25 32.52
CA GLN A 690 6.89 17.59 32.91
C GLN A 690 6.99 16.06 32.86
N MET A 691 6.04 15.37 33.48
CA MET A 691 5.85 13.94 33.24
C MET A 691 5.01 13.76 31.98
N HIS A 692 5.39 12.80 31.12
CA HIS A 692 4.61 12.50 29.91
C HIS A 692 4.29 11.01 29.83
N SER A 693 3.11 10.73 29.26
CA SER A 693 2.62 9.36 29.09
C SER A 693 3.19 8.72 27.83
N ALA A 694 3.20 7.38 27.79
CA ALA A 694 3.48 6.67 26.55
C ALA A 694 2.42 7.05 25.49
N GLY A 695 2.88 7.26 24.25
CA GLY A 695 2.05 7.70 23.12
C GLY A 695 1.99 9.22 22.90
N SER A 696 2.51 10.05 23.82
CA SER A 696 2.59 11.50 23.58
C SER A 696 3.48 11.81 22.37
N VAL A 697 3.03 12.75 21.54
CA VAL A 697 3.68 13.11 20.27
C VAL A 697 4.71 14.22 20.49
N LEU A 698 5.90 14.01 19.95
CA LEU A 698 6.99 14.97 19.90
C LEU A 698 7.03 15.62 18.52
N TYR A 699 6.88 16.95 18.46
CA TYR A 699 6.97 17.74 17.24
C TYR A 699 8.30 18.47 17.16
N PHE A 700 9.09 18.22 16.12
CA PHE A 700 10.39 18.87 15.91
C PHE A 700 10.18 20.20 15.18
N ALA A 701 9.88 21.25 15.95
CA ALA A 701 9.17 22.45 15.50
C ALA A 701 10.00 23.43 14.64
N ASP A 702 11.30 23.59 14.93
CA ASP A 702 12.27 24.57 14.34
C ASP A 702 11.71 25.56 13.28
N ASP A 703 12.10 25.41 12.00
CA ASP A 703 11.67 26.23 10.87
C ASP A 703 10.26 25.86 10.33
N PHE A 704 9.56 24.94 11.00
CA PHE A 704 8.32 24.32 10.53
C PHE A 704 7.08 24.78 11.32
N ILE A 705 7.17 25.93 12.00
CA ILE A 705 6.04 26.62 12.59
C ILE A 705 5.35 27.53 11.58
N THR A 706 4.05 27.75 11.73
CA THR A 706 3.28 28.71 10.94
C THR A 706 2.49 29.63 11.85
N VAL A 707 2.61 30.93 11.61
CA VAL A 707 2.07 31.99 12.48
C VAL A 707 0.96 32.72 11.74
N ASP A 708 -0.14 32.97 12.43
CA ASP A 708 -1.12 33.96 12.01
C ASP A 708 -0.52 35.36 12.22
N SER A 709 -0.39 36.14 11.15
CA SER A 709 0.17 37.50 11.22
C SER A 709 -0.74 38.50 11.94
N THR A 710 -1.96 38.11 12.29
CA THR A 710 -2.90 38.94 13.06
C THR A 710 -2.40 39.09 14.49
N GLU A 711 -2.25 40.35 14.92
CA GLU A 711 -1.91 40.66 16.31
C GLU A 711 -3.17 40.54 17.18
N TYR A 712 -3.08 39.69 18.19
CA TYR A 712 -4.11 39.48 19.21
C TYR A 712 -3.64 40.02 20.55
N VAL A 713 -4.58 40.22 21.48
CA VAL A 713 -4.29 40.73 22.84
C VAL A 713 -4.70 39.72 23.91
N THR A 714 -4.18 39.93 25.12
CA THR A 714 -4.39 39.03 26.27
C THR A 714 -5.88 38.71 26.52
N SER A 715 -6.18 37.44 26.81
CA SER A 715 -7.52 36.86 27.02
C SER A 715 -8.36 36.62 25.76
N GLU A 716 -7.86 36.93 24.56
CA GLU A 716 -8.51 36.49 23.32
C GLU A 716 -8.29 34.99 23.12
N VAL A 717 -9.33 34.29 22.66
CA VAL A 717 -9.30 32.85 22.35
C VAL A 717 -9.51 32.66 20.85
N ILE A 718 -8.53 32.06 20.19
CA ILE A 718 -8.51 31.84 18.75
C ILE A 718 -8.72 30.35 18.50
N GLU A 719 -9.68 30.00 17.66
CA GLU A 719 -9.86 28.63 17.16
C GLU A 719 -8.98 28.41 15.93
N VAL A 720 -8.15 27.35 15.95
CA VAL A 720 -7.19 27.05 14.89
C VAL A 720 -7.48 25.68 14.27
N LYS A 721 -7.51 25.61 12.94
CA LYS A 721 -7.61 24.36 12.17
C LYS A 721 -6.48 24.24 11.15
N ALA A 722 -6.04 23.00 10.89
CA ALA A 722 -5.03 22.67 9.89
C ALA A 722 -5.62 21.79 8.78
N LEU A 723 -5.78 22.34 7.57
CA LEU A 723 -6.43 21.66 6.44
C LEU A 723 -5.39 21.16 5.43
N THR A 724 -5.27 19.85 5.31
CA THR A 724 -4.31 19.20 4.41
C THR A 724 -4.62 19.44 2.93
N THR A 725 -3.60 19.72 2.13
CA THR A 725 -3.70 19.89 0.68
C THR A 725 -2.95 18.79 -0.06
N THR A 726 -3.56 18.28 -1.12
CA THR A 726 -3.03 17.25 -2.03
C THR A 726 -3.31 17.67 -3.48
N PRO A 727 -2.74 16.98 -4.49
CA PRO A 727 -3.11 17.21 -5.89
C PRO A 727 -4.60 16.99 -6.20
N SER A 728 -5.36 16.29 -5.35
CA SER A 728 -6.81 16.08 -5.55
C SER A 728 -7.67 17.20 -4.96
N GLY A 729 -7.14 18.03 -4.06
CA GLY A 729 -7.88 19.09 -3.39
C GLY A 729 -7.41 19.38 -1.96
N ILE A 730 -8.19 20.23 -1.27
CA ILE A 730 -8.00 20.64 0.13
C ILE A 730 -9.00 19.86 0.99
N LEU A 731 -8.59 19.45 2.18
CA LEU A 731 -9.45 18.78 3.16
C LEU A 731 -10.62 19.69 3.53
N ASP A 732 -11.83 19.11 3.63
CA ASP A 732 -13.01 19.83 4.07
C ASP A 732 -12.82 20.35 5.51
N ILE A 733 -13.22 21.59 5.76
CA ILE A 733 -13.07 22.25 7.06
C ILE A 733 -13.91 21.60 8.16
N GLU A 734 -14.99 20.93 7.77
CA GLU A 734 -15.87 20.17 8.66
C GLU A 734 -15.23 18.86 9.15
N ASN A 735 -14.18 18.37 8.47
CA ASN A 735 -13.50 17.11 8.81
C ASN A 735 -12.31 17.29 9.78
N VAL A 736 -12.17 18.47 10.40
CA VAL A 736 -11.08 18.80 11.32
C VAL A 736 -11.65 19.52 12.54
N ASP A 737 -11.33 19.01 13.73
CA ASP A 737 -11.65 19.67 15.00
C ASP A 737 -10.73 20.87 15.24
N ALA A 738 -11.28 21.95 15.80
CA ALA A 738 -10.52 23.14 16.14
C ALA A 738 -9.75 22.96 17.46
N GLN A 739 -8.53 23.51 17.52
CA GLN A 739 -7.79 23.68 18.78
C GLN A 739 -7.84 25.14 19.21
N GLN A 740 -8.08 25.38 20.50
CA GLN A 740 -8.15 26.72 21.07
C GLN A 740 -6.76 27.19 21.50
N VAL A 741 -6.45 28.46 21.18
CA VAL A 741 -5.26 29.17 21.63
C VAL A 741 -5.71 30.42 22.37
N GLU A 742 -5.48 30.47 23.68
CA GLU A 742 -5.66 31.67 24.49
C GLU A 742 -4.38 32.50 24.50
N ILE A 743 -4.50 33.81 24.34
CA ILE A 743 -3.37 34.73 24.36
C ILE A 743 -3.05 35.15 25.80
N HIS A 744 -1.83 34.92 26.23
CA HIS A 744 -1.33 35.26 27.57
C HIS A 744 -0.21 36.29 27.54
N ALA A 745 0.07 36.92 26.40
CA ALA A 745 1.24 37.77 26.17
C ALA A 745 2.55 37.01 26.42
N ARG A 746 2.65 35.80 25.85
CA ARG A 746 3.75 34.86 26.10
C ARG A 746 5.13 35.44 25.82
N ALA A 747 5.26 36.26 24.78
CA ALA A 747 6.56 36.76 24.33
C ALA A 747 7.21 37.83 25.24
N ILE A 748 6.42 38.61 26.01
CA ILE A 748 6.97 39.61 26.94
C ILE A 748 7.40 39.00 28.29
N ARG A 749 6.84 37.84 28.64
CA ARG A 749 7.03 37.19 29.94
C ARG A 749 8.49 36.72 30.13
N PRO A 750 9.07 36.90 31.34
CA PRO A 750 10.42 36.42 31.63
C PRO A 750 10.44 34.88 31.68
N TYR A 751 11.62 34.29 31.44
CA TYR A 751 11.80 32.85 31.63
C TYR A 751 11.83 32.48 33.11
N PRO A 752 11.27 31.32 33.50
CA PRO A 752 11.27 30.87 34.89
C PRO A 752 12.68 30.49 35.36
N PRO A 753 12.94 30.50 36.68
CA PRO A 753 14.17 29.94 37.24
C PRO A 753 14.31 28.46 36.89
N ALA A 754 15.56 28.02 36.72
CA ALA A 754 15.87 26.66 36.28
C ALA A 754 16.82 25.94 37.25
N ASN A 755 17.08 24.65 37.00
CA ASN A 755 17.99 23.81 37.77
C ASN A 755 17.73 23.88 39.29
N ILE A 756 16.46 23.86 39.67
CA ILE A 756 16.03 24.06 41.05
C ILE A 756 16.28 22.77 41.83
N LYS A 757 16.98 22.86 42.95
CA LYS A 757 17.19 21.73 43.86
C LYS A 757 16.71 22.08 45.24
N ILE A 758 16.07 21.12 45.88
CA ILE A 758 15.71 21.12 47.29
C ILE A 758 16.64 20.11 47.96
N ASN A 759 17.47 20.57 48.89
CA ASN A 759 18.46 19.75 49.59
C ASN A 759 19.34 18.92 48.63
N GLU A 760 19.84 19.56 47.57
CA GLU A 760 20.67 18.98 46.49
C GLU A 760 19.94 17.99 45.54
N GLU A 761 18.66 17.72 45.76
CA GLU A 761 17.84 16.79 44.96
C GLU A 761 16.80 17.51 44.09
N TYR A 762 16.37 16.84 43.02
CA TYR A 762 15.33 17.33 42.11
C TYR A 762 13.97 16.74 42.48
N TRP A 763 12.98 17.59 42.76
CA TRP A 763 11.62 17.20 43.17
C TRP A 763 11.56 16.13 44.29
N PRO A 764 12.26 16.31 45.43
CA PRO A 764 12.19 15.34 46.55
C PRO A 764 10.78 15.31 47.13
N ILE A 765 10.31 14.12 47.52
CA ILE A 765 9.00 13.94 48.13
C ILE A 765 8.99 14.27 49.63
N GLU A 766 10.15 14.15 50.29
CA GLU A 766 10.30 14.29 51.74
C GLU A 766 11.48 15.20 52.12
N LEU A 767 11.40 15.79 53.31
CA LEU A 767 12.36 16.72 53.89
C LEU A 767 12.67 16.33 55.34
N GLU A 768 13.92 15.94 55.62
CA GLU A 768 14.39 15.58 56.97
C GLU A 768 15.13 16.72 57.69
N THR A 769 15.58 17.72 56.94
CA THR A 769 16.44 18.82 57.41
C THR A 769 15.89 20.17 56.97
N ASP A 770 16.56 21.27 57.33
CA ASP A 770 16.24 22.60 56.81
C ASP A 770 15.97 22.60 55.30
N LEU A 771 15.01 23.41 54.85
CA LEU A 771 14.67 23.56 53.45
C LEU A 771 15.73 24.44 52.78
N VAL A 772 16.64 23.82 52.03
CA VAL A 772 17.68 24.50 51.25
C VAL A 772 17.33 24.47 49.78
N LEU A 773 17.02 25.63 49.22
CA LEU A 773 16.75 25.83 47.81
C LEU A 773 17.99 26.36 47.11
N THR A 774 18.30 25.83 45.93
CA THR A 774 19.25 26.42 44.97
C THR A 774 18.62 26.43 43.59
N TRP A 775 18.98 27.40 42.75
CA TRP A 775 18.48 27.53 41.37
C TRP A 775 19.48 28.27 40.50
N VAL A 776 19.18 28.39 39.21
CA VAL A 776 19.91 29.25 38.28
C VAL A 776 18.98 30.21 37.56
N ASP A 777 19.52 31.38 37.21
CA ASP A 777 18.78 32.40 36.47
C ASP A 777 18.76 32.14 34.96
N ARG A 778 17.73 32.69 34.32
CA ARG A 778 17.48 32.63 32.88
C ARG A 778 17.22 34.04 32.34
N ASN A 779 17.42 34.21 31.04
CA ASN A 779 17.32 35.50 30.37
C ASN A 779 16.90 35.33 28.91
N ARG A 780 15.68 35.76 28.59
CA ARG A 780 15.11 35.51 27.26
C ARG A 780 15.88 36.25 26.15
N VAL A 781 16.33 37.47 26.44
CA VAL A 781 17.00 38.34 25.46
C VAL A 781 18.46 37.95 25.18
N GLN A 782 19.10 37.17 26.06
CA GLN A 782 20.45 36.62 25.85
C GLN A 782 20.42 35.22 25.21
N GLN A 783 19.31 34.50 25.33
CA GLN A 783 19.17 33.11 24.89
C GLN A 783 18.59 32.99 23.47
N THR A 784 18.94 33.90 22.55
CA THR A 784 18.37 34.00 21.20
C THR A 784 19.29 33.50 20.06
N GLY A 785 20.62 33.50 20.24
CA GLY A 785 21.59 33.20 19.17
C GLY A 785 22.64 32.12 19.48
N GLY A 786 22.55 31.47 20.65
CA GLY A 786 23.44 30.39 21.09
C GLY A 786 22.72 29.04 21.23
N SER A 787 23.41 28.01 21.71
CA SER A 787 22.77 26.72 22.00
C SER A 787 21.66 26.90 23.04
N ILE A 788 20.45 26.40 22.75
CA ILE A 788 19.32 26.47 23.68
C ILE A 788 19.70 25.75 24.99
N LEU A 789 19.48 26.43 26.11
CA LEU A 789 19.72 25.91 27.45
C LEU A 789 18.50 25.10 27.91
N GLY A 790 18.75 23.89 28.40
CA GLY A 790 17.73 23.10 29.10
C GLY A 790 17.63 23.49 30.56
N TRP A 791 16.63 22.94 31.24
CA TRP A 791 16.35 23.23 32.64
C TRP A 791 17.53 22.86 33.56
N PHE A 792 18.25 21.78 33.25
CA PHE A 792 19.38 21.29 34.05
C PHE A 792 20.72 21.98 33.75
N ASP A 793 20.79 22.83 32.72
CA ASP A 793 22.03 23.51 32.33
C ASP A 793 22.37 24.66 33.30
N SER A 794 23.63 25.10 33.30
CA SER A 794 24.08 26.27 34.07
C SER A 794 23.33 27.55 33.71
N GLY A 795 23.24 28.49 34.66
CA GLY A 795 22.59 29.79 34.52
C GLY A 795 23.25 30.77 33.56
N VAL A 796 22.48 31.78 33.19
CA VAL A 796 23.00 33.05 32.62
C VAL A 796 22.67 34.19 33.57
N MET A 797 23.17 35.40 33.29
CA MET A 797 22.80 36.56 34.08
C MET A 797 21.31 36.85 33.92
N ILE A 798 20.59 37.02 35.04
CA ILE A 798 19.17 37.37 35.04
C ILE A 798 18.89 38.55 34.12
N GLU A 799 17.74 38.50 33.45
CA GLU A 799 17.29 39.58 32.58
C GLU A 799 17.10 40.89 33.36
N GLN A 800 17.47 42.00 32.72
CA GLN A 800 17.33 43.32 33.32
C GLN A 800 15.86 43.58 33.70
N ASP A 801 15.67 44.22 34.85
CA ASP A 801 14.35 44.59 35.40
C ASP A 801 13.45 43.38 35.76
N THR A 802 14.03 42.17 35.81
CA THR A 802 13.36 40.95 36.28
C THR A 802 13.65 40.70 37.77
N GLN A 803 12.62 40.33 38.51
CA GLN A 803 12.69 39.96 39.93
C GLN A 803 12.39 38.48 40.11
N THR A 804 13.12 37.81 41.01
CA THR A 804 12.84 36.43 41.42
C THR A 804 12.08 36.43 42.74
N HIS A 805 10.89 35.86 42.74
CA HIS A 805 9.99 35.75 43.90
C HIS A 805 9.86 34.29 44.34
N LEU A 806 10.05 34.07 45.64
CA LEU A 806 9.85 32.80 46.31
C LEU A 806 8.64 32.92 47.25
N ILE A 807 7.70 32.00 47.10
CA ILE A 807 6.54 31.83 47.97
C ILE A 807 6.64 30.45 48.61
N LEU A 808 6.56 30.41 49.93
CA LEU A 808 6.57 29.18 50.72
C LEU A 808 5.28 29.12 51.52
N THR A 809 4.41 28.19 51.16
CA THR A 809 3.10 27.97 51.82
C THR A 809 3.18 26.70 52.64
N GLN A 810 2.89 26.80 53.93
CA GLN A 810 2.96 25.69 54.89
C GLN A 810 1.55 25.17 55.16
N PHE A 811 1.35 23.86 55.05
CA PHE A 811 0.06 23.21 55.30
C PHE A 811 0.14 22.19 56.44
N ASP A 812 -0.96 21.99 57.15
CA ASP A 812 -1.11 20.92 58.14
C ASP A 812 -1.49 19.56 57.51
N GLU A 813 -1.80 18.56 58.33
CA GLU A 813 -2.18 17.21 57.87
C GLU A 813 -3.52 17.13 57.12
N ASN A 814 -4.34 18.18 57.18
CA ASN A 814 -5.65 18.28 56.53
C ASN A 814 -5.64 19.27 55.36
N ASP A 815 -4.45 19.60 54.83
CA ASP A 815 -4.22 20.57 53.76
C ASP A 815 -4.70 22.01 54.11
N VAL A 816 -4.73 22.36 55.40
CA VAL A 816 -5.06 23.72 55.84
C VAL A 816 -3.81 24.59 55.86
N GLU A 817 -3.87 25.74 55.20
CA GLU A 817 -2.78 26.73 55.18
C GLU A 817 -2.52 27.27 56.60
N LEU A 818 -1.29 27.08 57.10
CA LEU A 818 -0.82 27.56 58.40
C LEU A 818 -0.08 28.89 58.30
N ALA A 819 0.76 29.04 57.26
CA ALA A 819 1.55 30.24 57.04
C ALA A 819 2.05 30.34 55.61
N THR A 820 2.07 31.57 55.07
CA THR A 820 2.66 31.88 53.77
C THR A 820 3.78 32.91 53.92
N THR A 821 4.97 32.57 53.42
CA THR A 821 6.13 33.46 53.37
C THR A 821 6.39 33.90 51.95
N ASN A 822 6.44 35.21 51.72
CA ASN A 822 6.79 35.78 50.42
C ASN A 822 8.16 36.49 50.53
N ALA A 823 9.10 36.12 49.67
CA ALA A 823 10.43 36.70 49.63
C ALA A 823 10.82 37.09 48.21
N ASN A 824 11.32 38.32 48.04
CA ASN A 824 12.03 38.71 46.84
C ASN A 824 13.50 38.32 47.01
N VAL A 825 13.94 37.33 46.23
CA VAL A 825 15.28 36.71 46.30
C VAL A 825 16.16 37.11 45.11
N THR A 826 15.84 38.22 44.45
CA THR A 826 16.59 38.74 43.30
C THR A 826 18.06 38.99 43.65
N GLY A 827 18.96 38.57 42.76
CA GLY A 827 20.41 38.70 42.96
C GLY A 827 21.03 37.61 43.84
N THR A 828 20.23 36.64 44.29
CA THR A 828 20.69 35.42 44.94
C THR A 828 20.21 34.19 44.16
N THR A 829 20.90 33.06 44.34
CA THR A 829 20.58 31.78 43.68
C THR A 829 20.41 30.65 44.70
N ASN A 830 20.22 31.01 45.97
CA ASN A 830 19.98 30.09 47.07
C ASN A 830 19.11 30.72 48.14
N TYR A 831 18.39 29.89 48.88
CA TYR A 831 17.58 30.28 50.02
C TYR A 831 17.52 29.15 51.04
N THR A 832 17.49 29.48 52.33
CA THR A 832 17.36 28.48 53.41
C THR A 832 16.24 28.88 54.36
N MET A 833 15.27 27.99 54.54
CA MET A 833 14.27 28.06 55.61
C MET A 833 14.57 26.97 56.64
N PRO A 834 15.10 27.34 57.82
CA PRO A 834 15.25 26.39 58.91
C PRO A 834 13.93 25.78 59.32
N ILE A 835 13.89 24.46 59.57
CA ILE A 835 12.66 23.78 60.05
C ILE A 835 12.17 24.43 61.34
N SER A 836 13.09 24.92 62.19
CA SER A 836 12.73 25.62 63.44
C SER A 836 11.92 26.90 63.26
N LEU A 837 11.84 27.45 62.04
CA LEU A 837 11.03 28.63 61.70
C LEU A 837 9.67 28.25 61.08
N MET A 838 9.44 26.97 60.78
CA MET A 838 8.14 26.49 60.30
C MET A 838 7.14 26.43 61.46
N GLN A 839 5.84 26.48 61.15
CA GLN A 839 4.78 26.27 62.14
C GLN A 839 4.84 24.83 62.67
N ALA A 840 4.51 24.65 63.95
CA ALA A 840 4.68 23.34 64.62
C ALA A 840 3.84 22.22 63.98
N ASP A 841 2.69 22.58 63.41
CA ASP A 841 1.76 21.63 62.78
C ASP A 841 2.02 21.44 61.28
N THR A 842 3.05 22.09 60.71
CA THR A 842 3.38 21.94 59.29
C THR A 842 3.69 20.47 58.97
N ARG A 843 3.09 20.00 57.89
CA ARG A 843 3.29 18.66 57.33
C ARG A 843 3.81 18.73 55.91
N THR A 844 3.31 19.65 55.11
CA THR A 844 3.80 19.87 53.76
C THR A 844 4.15 21.34 53.54
N VAL A 845 5.09 21.59 52.64
CA VAL A 845 5.47 22.92 52.20
C VAL A 845 5.35 22.97 50.68
N GLU A 846 4.49 23.84 50.18
CA GLU A 846 4.44 24.21 48.78
C GLU A 846 5.48 25.31 48.51
N ILE A 847 6.30 25.07 47.50
CA ILE A 847 7.38 25.94 47.07
C ILE A 847 7.01 26.47 45.69
N VAL A 848 6.77 27.77 45.60
CA VAL A 848 6.56 28.46 44.32
C VAL A 848 7.73 29.41 44.07
N LEU A 849 8.51 29.13 43.02
CA LEU A 849 9.61 29.99 42.60
C LEU A 849 9.33 30.52 41.19
N LYS A 850 9.25 31.84 41.05
CA LYS A 850 8.85 32.51 39.80
C LYS A 850 9.63 33.78 39.53
N THR A 851 9.66 34.19 38.28
CA THR A 851 10.22 35.48 37.85
C THR A 851 9.11 36.43 37.43
N VAL A 852 9.30 37.73 37.70
CA VAL A 852 8.35 38.79 37.36
C VAL A 852 9.11 39.95 36.76
N ARG A 853 8.68 40.43 35.59
CA ARG A 853 9.26 41.58 34.89
C ARG A 853 8.15 42.52 34.46
N ASP A 854 8.24 43.79 34.85
CA ASP A 854 7.27 44.84 34.49
C ASP A 854 5.80 44.47 34.75
N GLY A 855 5.54 43.66 35.79
CA GLY A 855 4.20 43.17 36.14
C GLY A 855 3.78 41.86 35.48
N TYR A 856 4.56 41.34 34.51
CA TYR A 856 4.34 40.06 33.87
C TYR A 856 5.10 38.95 34.60
N GLU A 857 4.36 37.95 35.08
CA GLU A 857 4.94 36.73 35.66
C GLU A 857 5.40 35.77 34.56
N CYS A 858 6.45 34.98 34.83
CA CYS A 858 6.84 33.89 33.94
C CYS A 858 5.65 32.96 33.65
N LEU A 859 5.60 32.40 32.43
CA LEU A 859 4.47 31.57 32.01
C LEU A 859 4.32 30.31 32.88
N ASN A 860 5.43 29.64 33.18
CA ASN A 860 5.44 28.38 33.92
C ASN A 860 6.30 28.51 35.19
N PRO A 861 5.73 28.97 36.33
CA PRO A 861 6.46 29.02 37.58
C PRO A 861 6.81 27.61 38.07
N PHE A 862 7.92 27.47 38.79
CA PHE A 862 8.22 26.20 39.47
C PHE A 862 7.32 26.08 40.69
N ILE A 863 6.57 24.97 40.78
CA ILE A 863 5.69 24.64 41.89
C ILE A 863 6.02 23.22 42.32
N HIS A 864 6.31 23.01 43.60
CA HIS A 864 6.55 21.67 44.15
C HIS A 864 6.12 21.60 45.62
N ILE A 865 5.51 20.48 46.01
CA ILE A 865 5.11 20.22 47.40
C ILE A 865 6.04 19.16 47.97
N VAL A 866 6.62 19.43 49.14
CA VAL A 866 7.47 18.50 49.88
C VAL A 866 6.87 18.21 51.25
N GLU A 867 6.94 16.95 51.69
CA GLU A 867 6.48 16.52 53.01
C GLU A 867 7.62 16.58 54.05
N LEU A 868 7.32 16.99 55.28
CA LEU A 868 8.28 16.95 56.40
C LEU A 868 8.30 15.54 57.00
N SER A 869 9.46 14.88 57.00
CA SER A 869 9.60 13.54 57.56
C SER A 869 9.34 13.55 59.08
N GLN A 870 8.36 12.77 59.53
CA GLN A 870 8.04 12.66 60.96
C GLN A 870 8.98 11.68 61.65
N PHE A 871 9.87 12.19 62.51
CA PHE A 871 10.60 11.33 63.44
C PHE A 871 9.66 10.84 64.56
N PHE A 872 9.05 9.67 64.37
CA PHE A 872 8.46 8.94 65.49
C PHE A 872 9.58 8.47 66.41
N SER A 873 9.74 9.13 67.55
CA SER A 873 10.49 8.53 68.65
C SER A 873 9.68 7.35 69.21
N ALA A 874 10.33 6.19 69.38
CA ALA A 874 9.67 5.02 69.95
C ALA A 874 9.04 5.38 71.32
N PRO A 875 7.82 4.92 71.64
CA PRO A 875 7.15 5.31 72.87
C PRO A 875 7.96 4.89 74.10
N PHE A 876 8.51 5.88 74.81
CA PHE A 876 9.16 5.72 76.11
C PHE A 876 8.11 5.85 77.22
N ASP A 877 7.15 4.92 77.28
CA ASP A 877 6.32 4.63 78.48
C ASP A 877 5.32 3.48 78.24
N LEU A 878 5.77 2.36 77.64
CA LEU A 878 4.96 1.15 77.63
C LEU A 878 4.92 0.53 79.04
N THR A 879 3.87 0.81 79.79
CA THR A 879 3.55 0.05 81.01
C THR A 879 2.91 -1.27 80.61
N VAL A 880 3.65 -2.37 80.78
CA VAL A 880 3.11 -3.72 80.58
C VAL A 880 2.37 -4.15 81.85
N GLU A 881 1.04 -4.19 81.79
CA GLU A 881 0.24 -4.96 82.75
C GLU A 881 0.14 -6.43 82.27
N PHE A 882 0.83 -7.32 82.95
CA PHE A 882 0.56 -8.76 82.83
C PHE A 882 -0.70 -9.10 83.65
N LYS A 883 -1.80 -9.43 82.97
CA LYS A 883 -2.84 -10.27 83.59
C LYS A 883 -2.37 -11.71 83.57
N ASN A 884 -1.74 -12.15 84.66
CA ASN A 884 -1.91 -13.53 85.11
C ASN A 884 -3.21 -13.57 85.92
N ASP A 885 -3.95 -14.68 85.84
CA ASP A 885 -5.21 -14.95 86.56
C ASP A 885 -5.45 -14.20 87.88
#